data_AF-A0A935E3U4-F1
#
_entry.id   AF-A0A935E3U4-F1
#
_cell.length_a   1.000
_cell.length_b   1.000
_cell.length_c   1.000
_cell.angle_alpha   90.00
_cell.angle_beta   90.00
_cell.angle_gamma   90.00
#
_symmetry.space_group_name_H-M   'P 1'
#
loop_
_entity.id
_entity.type
_entity.pdbx_description
1 polymer ?
#
loop_
_entity_poly.entity_id
_entity_poly.type
_entity_poly.pdbx_seq_one_letter_code
_entity_poly.pdbx_strand_id
1 'polypeptide(L)'
;MVSDAHNFINNVESRINTKTKTIGAEEAILKSASHLGVTVKSKPVLTSRSDVGKLKFDFAELTKSTIPAELKYELVDDKLLLVWNLNLDMKSNADYWDINIDAKSGNFISKHNYTIYCAHHHDAYANHNNCSIKTFRKINDNAQEVTKSLLTGATAAKYVVYKLPAESPNHTAARTVVTDAQYPLVSPFGWHDTDGSDGAEFTITRGNNVYAYQDKNDDDDSDGPETDGGADLNFDFPMDLTLDPRESANAAVTNLFYMVNMMHDVTTTLGFNEEFGNFQQKNYTNKADGDDYVLAQAFDGITSHEAGTDKDANGNPTKINNANFSTPVDGFNGRMQMYLWDNRGGAVSVDEPESIKGFVEYGTAGFGSVIPLISETPVTGKIVLVNDGGNNPLLGCNNLVNGAEIKGNIAMIERGICQFSKKVYKAQQAGAIAAIICNIAGINGGDGESADGMASGTDGANVTIPSVMLKKSDCEKIKVIIAAGGTVKVTFQERTNKSKYLDGALDNGIIAHEFGHGISTRLTGGRLNSSCLSNDEQMGEGWSDFFSLVMTHEEGDKGTDSRGIGTFADAQTIASKGIRRFPYSTDMSINPQTYDDIKGTTGPHPLGEIWASMLWDLYWNFIDKYGYDPDWNKKETGNYKSVFLVMEGMKMQSCNPGFLAGRNAILKADSVHFAGANGKIIWETFARRGLGYYVKSGSPNDRNDGTENFDVLPTLIEKLKITKTADSSVDPGKEITITLNAVNHIPSRQNNVIITDELPAGISYVSGSSSLSEPKVNGNLLTFELGNMEYKQAVSFTYKTKASIDNKSILLQKESFDGDFDWYYQTDVGGEEWFTNFEVFRSPEYSFSVYNVAADTDASLYSIPYTIDGSNPVLRFYHRYNTETGNDGGFLEVSIDGGTFTPVAKEQFIRNGYTGPLNYSTFATPNLYAFSGNSGGDWKNIDNDYPWVDSYVDLKDYKGKSVVFRFRFGSDPLATGSDIAGWFIDDFSIMDIYKYAAQACIISDGGTGSMACTNAIETLVNIDGRVGTQEDNIDYFGIKVVPNPADNVLSIIANSPQSAIAKVEILSIEGKIVFTSEMKTEKLAQNTNVNISDLPSGIYMVKMSNGQHVTTKKFVKK
;
A
#
# COMPACT_ATOMS: atom_id res chain seq x y z
N MET A 1 36.98 10.43 3.75
CA MET A 1 35.75 9.61 3.72
C MET A 1 35.52 9.12 5.12
N VAL A 2 34.26 9.09 5.57
CA VAL A 2 33.84 8.37 6.78
C VAL A 2 32.78 7.38 6.30
N SER A 3 32.81 6.16 6.83
CA SER A 3 31.78 5.16 6.57
C SER A 3 30.70 5.33 7.62
N ASP A 4 29.51 5.78 7.21
CA ASP A 4 28.31 5.21 7.80
C ASP A 4 28.07 3.85 7.12
N ALA A 5 27.22 2.98 7.68
CA ALA A 5 27.10 1.58 7.27
C ALA A 5 26.76 1.45 5.77
N HIS A 6 27.77 1.04 5.02
CA HIS A 6 27.75 0.83 3.56
C HIS A 6 27.43 2.05 2.66
N ASN A 7 27.51 3.28 3.19
CA ASN A 7 27.48 4.51 2.37
C ASN A 7 28.75 5.37 2.55
N PHE A 8 29.45 5.64 1.44
CA PHE A 8 30.67 6.45 1.43
C PHE A 8 30.37 7.95 1.27
N ILE A 9 30.47 8.72 2.35
CA ILE A 9 30.39 10.18 2.27
C ILE A 9 31.71 10.74 1.70
N ASN A 10 31.62 11.28 0.48
CA ASN A 10 32.69 12.02 -0.19
C ASN A 10 32.83 13.44 0.39
N ASN A 11 34.03 14.02 0.28
CA ASN A 11 34.31 15.43 0.62
C ASN A 11 33.90 15.89 2.04
N VAL A 12 33.96 14.97 3.02
CA VAL A 12 33.65 15.19 4.46
C VAL A 12 34.17 16.52 5.02
N GLU A 13 35.42 16.90 4.74
CA GLU A 13 36.03 18.10 5.34
C GLU A 13 35.41 19.42 4.85
N SER A 14 34.85 19.47 3.64
CA SER A 14 34.08 20.63 3.17
C SER A 14 32.64 20.70 3.69
N ARG A 15 32.19 19.67 4.42
CA ARG A 15 30.82 19.57 4.97
C ARG A 15 30.75 19.87 6.48
N ILE A 16 31.85 19.82 7.21
CA ILE A 16 31.89 20.05 8.68
C ILE A 16 31.65 21.52 9.03
N ASN A 17 30.72 21.80 9.96
CA ASN A 17 30.39 23.15 10.41
C ASN A 17 31.35 23.73 11.46
N THR A 18 31.88 22.90 12.37
CA THR A 18 32.83 23.24 13.43
C THR A 18 33.57 21.98 13.90
N LYS A 19 34.79 22.15 14.41
CA LYS A 19 35.55 21.10 15.10
C LYS A 19 35.64 21.32 16.63
N THR A 20 34.92 22.32 17.14
CA THR A 20 34.91 22.73 18.56
C THR A 20 33.50 23.01 19.07
N LYS A 21 33.20 22.51 20.27
CA LYS A 21 31.96 22.78 21.02
C LYS A 21 32.05 24.05 21.87
N THR A 22 30.90 24.65 22.16
CA THR A 22 30.74 25.79 23.08
C THR A 22 30.03 25.37 24.38
N ILE A 23 29.01 24.51 24.29
CA ILE A 23 28.22 24.05 25.44
C ILE A 23 28.69 22.70 25.99
N GLY A 24 28.25 22.36 27.21
CA GLY A 24 28.53 21.08 27.88
C GLY A 24 27.34 20.10 27.84
N ALA A 25 27.60 18.81 28.12
CA ALA A 25 26.56 17.78 28.18
C ALA A 25 25.47 18.08 29.23
N GLU A 26 25.86 18.59 30.40
CA GLU A 26 24.94 19.03 31.46
C GLU A 26 23.93 20.08 30.93
N GLU A 27 24.41 21.04 30.13
CA GLU A 27 23.58 22.06 29.49
C GLU A 27 22.72 21.45 28.37
N ALA A 28 23.26 20.54 27.56
CA ALA A 28 22.51 19.83 26.52
C ALA A 28 21.34 19.00 27.10
N ILE A 29 21.52 18.35 28.26
CA ILE A 29 20.45 17.62 28.96
C ILE A 29 19.34 18.59 29.41
N LEU A 30 19.71 19.74 29.98
CA LEU A 30 18.74 20.77 30.37
C LEU A 30 18.01 21.39 29.16
N LYS A 31 18.70 21.57 28.02
CA LYS A 31 18.07 21.96 26.74
C LYS A 31 17.11 20.90 26.23
N SER A 32 17.44 19.62 26.39
CA SER A 32 16.60 18.49 25.96
C SER A 32 15.34 18.36 26.82
N ALA A 33 15.45 18.47 28.15
CA ALA A 33 14.29 18.57 29.05
C ALA A 33 13.36 19.72 28.63
N SER A 34 13.92 20.91 28.37
CA SER A 34 13.16 22.07 27.90
C SER A 34 12.54 21.89 26.51
N HIS A 35 13.15 21.12 25.60
CA HIS A 35 12.58 20.79 24.29
C HIS A 35 11.44 19.76 24.41
N LEU A 36 11.57 18.80 25.33
CA LEU A 36 10.54 17.82 25.69
C LEU A 36 9.38 18.42 26.52
N GLY A 37 9.42 19.71 26.86
CA GLY A 37 8.42 20.37 27.71
C GLY A 37 8.53 20.02 29.22
N VAL A 38 9.55 19.25 29.61
CA VAL A 38 9.71 18.77 30.99
C VAL A 38 10.35 19.86 31.87
N THR A 39 9.62 20.30 32.88
CA THR A 39 10.07 21.36 33.81
C THR A 39 10.86 20.77 34.97
N VAL A 40 12.17 20.70 34.81
CA VAL A 40 13.15 20.22 35.81
C VAL A 40 13.62 21.32 36.77
N LYS A 41 13.99 20.95 38.00
CA LYS A 41 14.35 21.88 39.10
C LYS A 41 15.81 21.72 39.58
N SER A 42 16.41 20.54 39.41
CA SER A 42 17.83 20.28 39.72
C SER A 42 18.70 20.26 38.45
N LYS A 43 19.93 19.73 38.58
CA LYS A 43 20.93 19.59 37.52
C LYS A 43 21.34 18.12 37.39
N PRO A 44 21.57 17.59 36.18
CA PRO A 44 22.05 16.23 35.99
C PRO A 44 23.45 16.04 36.58
N VAL A 45 23.68 14.93 37.27
CA VAL A 45 24.91 14.65 38.02
C VAL A 45 25.78 13.66 37.25
N LEU A 46 27.00 14.04 36.88
CA LEU A 46 27.94 13.13 36.19
C LEU A 46 28.33 11.95 37.09
N THR A 47 27.90 10.74 36.75
CA THR A 47 28.18 9.51 37.52
C THR A 47 29.42 8.78 37.03
N SER A 48 29.67 8.75 35.71
CA SER A 48 30.84 8.08 35.14
C SER A 48 31.31 8.68 33.81
N ARG A 49 32.53 8.30 33.41
CA ARG A 49 33.18 8.65 32.15
C ARG A 49 33.93 7.42 31.65
N SER A 50 33.73 7.07 30.38
CA SER A 50 34.51 6.04 29.67
C SER A 50 35.81 6.60 29.11
N ASP A 51 36.79 5.72 28.83
CA ASP A 51 38.07 6.10 28.23
C ASP A 51 37.94 6.66 26.80
N VAL A 52 36.88 6.28 26.08
CA VAL A 52 36.51 6.84 24.75
C VAL A 52 35.75 8.17 24.85
N GLY A 53 35.46 8.67 26.05
CA GLY A 53 34.94 10.01 26.28
C GLY A 53 33.42 10.13 26.43
N LYS A 54 32.64 9.04 26.27
CA LYS A 54 31.22 8.99 26.65
C LYS A 54 31.07 9.26 28.15
N LEU A 55 30.03 9.99 28.51
CA LEU A 55 29.65 10.35 29.87
C LEU A 55 28.36 9.60 30.25
N LYS A 56 28.15 9.30 31.53
CA LYS A 56 26.82 8.97 32.06
C LYS A 56 26.43 9.97 33.16
N PHE A 57 25.17 10.39 33.17
CA PHE A 57 24.59 11.31 34.16
C PHE A 57 23.37 10.67 34.84
N ASP A 58 23.21 10.89 36.14
CA ASP A 58 21.95 10.64 36.85
C ASP A 58 21.07 11.90 36.79
N PHE A 59 19.78 11.72 36.46
CA PHE A 59 18.80 12.81 36.43
C PHE A 59 17.35 12.32 36.58
N ALA A 60 17.04 11.66 37.70
CA ALA A 60 15.72 11.10 38.04
C ALA A 60 14.51 12.10 38.11
N GLU A 61 14.66 13.36 37.67
CA GLU A 61 13.54 14.28 37.33
C GLU A 61 13.09 14.16 35.86
N LEU A 62 13.91 13.58 34.99
CA LEU A 62 13.68 13.45 33.54
C LEU A 62 13.55 11.98 33.11
N THR A 63 14.43 11.11 33.62
CA THR A 63 14.56 9.72 33.18
C THR A 63 14.34 8.69 34.29
N LYS A 64 14.06 7.43 33.91
CA LYS A 64 14.11 6.26 34.80
C LYS A 64 15.56 5.87 35.07
N SER A 65 16.32 5.54 34.02
CA SER A 65 17.75 5.17 34.10
C SER A 65 18.73 6.35 33.86
N THR A 66 20.04 6.07 33.95
CA THR A 66 21.11 7.09 33.80
C THR A 66 21.34 7.48 32.34
N ILE A 67 21.31 8.78 32.05
CA ILE A 67 21.50 9.41 30.74
C ILE A 67 22.94 9.21 30.21
N PRO A 68 23.15 8.44 29.13
CA PRO A 68 24.39 8.45 28.36
C PRO A 68 24.50 9.75 27.55
N ALA A 69 25.70 10.32 27.47
CA ALA A 69 25.96 11.56 26.74
C ALA A 69 27.32 11.56 26.02
N GLU A 70 27.33 11.79 24.70
CA GLU A 70 28.56 11.84 23.88
C GLU A 70 28.53 12.92 22.78
N LEU A 71 29.62 13.04 22.01
CA LEU A 71 29.74 14.02 20.92
C LEU A 71 29.86 13.29 19.57
N LYS A 72 28.88 13.49 18.69
CA LYS A 72 28.88 12.94 17.32
C LYS A 72 28.74 14.05 16.27
N TYR A 73 28.86 13.70 15.00
CA TYR A 73 28.57 14.58 13.87
C TYR A 73 27.29 14.12 13.18
N GLU A 74 26.27 14.97 13.16
CA GLU A 74 24.96 14.70 12.55
C GLU A 74 24.91 15.27 11.13
N LEU A 75 24.33 14.55 10.15
CA LEU A 75 24.21 15.03 8.77
C LEU A 75 22.86 15.73 8.55
N VAL A 76 22.89 17.04 8.29
CA VAL A 76 21.71 17.88 8.03
C VAL A 76 21.98 18.77 6.82
N ASP A 77 21.11 18.76 5.81
CA ASP A 77 21.22 19.55 4.56
C ASP A 77 22.62 19.52 3.92
N ASP A 78 23.14 18.31 3.75
CA ASP A 78 24.48 17.97 3.24
C ASP A 78 25.68 18.50 4.08
N LYS A 79 25.43 18.96 5.32
CA LYS A 79 26.44 19.47 6.27
C LYS A 79 26.52 18.60 7.51
N LEU A 80 27.73 18.45 8.05
CA LEU A 80 28.00 17.72 9.28
C LEU A 80 28.06 18.68 10.47
N LEU A 81 27.11 18.54 11.40
CA LEU A 81 26.94 19.37 12.59
C LEU A 81 27.52 18.66 13.82
N LEU A 82 28.43 19.31 14.56
CA LEU A 82 28.89 18.78 15.85
C LEU A 82 27.77 18.89 16.90
N VAL A 83 27.29 17.76 17.43
CA VAL A 83 26.17 17.69 18.39
C VAL A 83 26.57 16.95 19.67
N TRP A 84 25.99 17.36 20.81
CA TRP A 84 25.85 16.50 21.97
C TRP A 84 24.67 15.56 21.73
N ASN A 85 24.95 14.27 21.78
CA ASN A 85 23.98 13.20 21.67
C ASN A 85 23.67 12.65 23.07
N LEU A 86 22.39 12.41 23.36
CA LEU A 86 21.86 12.09 24.68
C LEU A 86 20.79 11.00 24.57
N ASN A 87 20.87 9.95 25.40
CA ASN A 87 19.85 8.91 25.44
C ASN A 87 19.00 9.05 26.73
N LEU A 88 17.68 9.14 26.56
CA LEU A 88 16.72 9.57 27.56
C LEU A 88 15.56 8.58 27.69
N ASP A 89 15.74 7.62 28.58
CA ASP A 89 14.75 6.64 29.03
C ASP A 89 13.69 7.31 29.92
N MET A 90 12.50 7.62 29.39
CA MET A 90 11.61 8.62 29.98
C MET A 90 10.93 8.19 31.28
N LYS A 91 10.85 9.12 32.23
CA LYS A 91 10.12 8.90 33.50
C LYS A 91 8.59 8.97 33.36
N SER A 92 8.08 9.51 32.26
CA SER A 92 6.66 9.82 32.07
C SER A 92 5.86 8.75 31.33
N ASN A 93 6.54 7.84 30.64
CA ASN A 93 6.00 6.87 29.69
C ASN A 93 7.16 6.01 29.17
N ALA A 94 6.88 4.87 28.50
CA ALA A 94 7.88 3.92 27.99
C ALA A 94 8.75 4.44 26.81
N ASP A 95 8.78 5.76 26.54
CA ASP A 95 9.59 6.34 25.47
C ASP A 95 11.09 6.26 25.80
N TYR A 96 11.89 5.81 24.84
CA TYR A 96 13.35 5.83 24.93
C TYR A 96 13.91 6.76 23.86
N TRP A 97 14.23 8.00 24.21
CA TRP A 97 14.59 9.04 23.24
C TRP A 97 16.10 9.23 23.08
N ASP A 98 16.63 9.02 21.87
CA ASP A 98 17.90 9.60 21.44
C ASP A 98 17.66 11.05 20.97
N ILE A 99 18.38 12.01 21.55
CA ILE A 99 18.26 13.45 21.28
C ILE A 99 19.62 14.07 20.95
N ASN A 100 19.64 14.83 19.87
CA ASN A 100 20.79 15.62 19.43
C ASN A 100 20.57 17.12 19.69
N ILE A 101 21.52 17.73 20.40
CA ILE A 101 21.60 19.17 20.64
C ILE A 101 22.90 19.73 20.01
N ASP A 102 22.81 20.81 19.23
CA ASP A 102 23.95 21.51 18.65
C ASP A 102 24.99 21.87 19.72
N ALA A 103 26.19 21.31 19.64
CA ALA A 103 27.23 21.48 20.65
C ALA A 103 27.82 22.90 20.68
N LYS A 104 27.49 23.76 19.70
CA LYS A 104 27.90 25.15 19.59
C LYS A 104 26.78 26.13 19.98
N SER A 105 25.52 25.87 19.62
CA SER A 105 24.41 26.80 19.86
C SER A 105 23.44 26.39 20.99
N GLY A 106 23.40 25.11 21.34
CA GLY A 106 22.40 24.58 22.27
C GLY A 106 20.98 24.48 21.68
N ASN A 107 20.84 24.61 20.36
CA ASN A 107 19.59 24.34 19.64
C ASN A 107 19.34 22.83 19.52
N PHE A 108 18.06 22.47 19.47
CA PHE A 108 17.63 21.12 19.09
C PHE A 108 17.98 20.81 17.62
N ILE A 109 18.38 19.57 17.33
CA ILE A 109 18.70 19.07 15.98
C ILE A 109 17.80 17.89 15.58
N SER A 110 17.75 16.81 16.38
CA SER A 110 16.91 15.65 16.09
C SER A 110 16.50 14.86 17.35
N LYS A 111 15.40 14.11 17.25
CA LYS A 111 14.76 13.31 18.33
C LYS A 111 14.23 12.01 17.73
N HIS A 112 14.49 10.90 18.41
CA HIS A 112 14.42 9.55 17.87
C HIS A 112 13.91 8.57 18.93
N ASN A 113 12.76 7.90 18.73
CA ASN A 113 12.26 6.91 19.69
C ASN A 113 12.83 5.53 19.34
N TYR A 114 13.29 4.79 20.34
CA TYR A 114 13.68 3.38 20.20
C TYR A 114 12.61 2.41 20.73
N THR A 115 11.55 2.92 21.36
CA THR A 115 10.33 2.15 21.67
C THR A 115 9.40 2.16 20.46
N ILE A 116 9.15 0.97 19.91
CA ILE A 116 8.05 0.71 18.98
C ILE A 116 6.80 0.56 19.84
N TYR A 117 5.68 1.17 19.44
CA TYR A 117 4.38 0.95 20.10
C TYR A 117 3.44 0.27 19.12
N CYS A 118 3.14 -0.99 19.37
CA CYS A 118 2.01 -1.65 18.73
C CYS A 118 0.72 -1.28 19.49
N ALA A 119 -0.41 -1.22 18.77
CA ALA A 119 -1.71 -0.83 19.30
C ALA A 119 -2.84 -1.57 18.56
N HIS A 120 -3.47 -2.50 19.27
CA HIS A 120 -4.53 -3.38 18.80
C HIS A 120 -5.77 -3.11 19.65
N HIS A 121 -6.51 -2.07 19.27
CA HIS A 121 -7.89 -1.98 19.72
C HIS A 121 -8.69 -3.00 18.91
N HIS A 122 -9.28 -3.96 19.62
CA HIS A 122 -10.41 -4.74 19.12
C HIS A 122 -11.37 -3.80 18.35
N ASP A 123 -11.78 -4.21 17.15
CA ASP A 123 -12.68 -3.48 16.23
C ASP A 123 -12.08 -2.30 15.42
N ALA A 124 -10.80 -1.92 15.57
CA ALA A 124 -10.25 -0.66 15.02
C ALA A 124 -9.35 -0.78 13.74
N TYR A 125 -9.75 -1.61 12.78
CA TYR A 125 -8.96 -2.02 11.59
C TYR A 125 -8.56 -0.94 10.56
N ALA A 126 -8.59 0.36 10.91
CA ALA A 126 -8.33 1.48 9.98
C ALA A 126 -7.59 2.69 10.60
N ASN A 127 -7.21 2.64 11.88
CA ASN A 127 -6.52 3.74 12.59
C ASN A 127 -5.31 3.25 13.41
N HIS A 128 -4.44 2.43 12.80
CA HIS A 128 -3.22 1.89 13.42
C HIS A 128 -2.07 2.91 13.47
N ASN A 129 -2.36 4.14 13.94
CA ASN A 129 -1.63 5.34 13.53
C ASN A 129 -0.28 5.60 14.23
N ASN A 130 0.09 4.83 15.27
CA ASN A 130 1.17 5.21 16.20
C ASN A 130 2.45 4.34 16.17
N CYS A 131 2.51 3.29 15.36
CA CYS A 131 3.74 2.50 15.19
C CYS A 131 4.73 3.28 14.29
N SER A 132 5.70 4.00 14.88
CA SER A 132 6.71 4.76 14.12
C SER A 132 8.07 4.86 14.82
N ILE A 133 9.16 4.82 14.04
CA ILE A 133 10.57 4.81 14.52
C ILE A 133 11.34 5.94 13.80
N LYS A 134 12.44 6.49 14.38
CA LYS A 134 13.34 7.52 13.75
C LYS A 134 14.79 7.41 14.29
N THR A 135 15.85 7.75 13.52
CA THR A 135 17.23 7.19 13.63
C THR A 135 18.47 8.15 13.59
N PHE A 136 19.60 7.81 14.26
CA PHE A 136 21.04 7.78 13.76
C PHE A 136 22.16 7.74 14.87
N ARG A 137 23.40 7.26 14.57
CA ARG A 137 24.52 6.89 15.52
C ARG A 137 25.93 7.06 14.85
N LYS A 138 27.12 7.03 15.52
CA LYS A 138 28.16 5.93 15.53
C LYS A 138 29.61 6.42 15.85
N ILE A 139 30.42 5.68 16.65
CA ILE A 139 31.92 5.54 16.62
C ILE A 139 32.32 4.11 17.14
N ASN A 140 33.61 3.67 17.09
CA ASN A 140 34.10 2.31 16.75
C ASN A 140 35.01 1.53 17.76
N ASP A 141 35.30 0.26 17.42
CA ASP A 141 35.96 -0.85 18.18
C ASP A 141 37.45 -1.19 17.88
N ASN A 142 37.98 -2.23 18.56
CA ASN A 142 39.07 -3.17 18.12
C ASN A 142 38.92 -4.55 18.85
N ALA A 143 39.29 -5.70 18.22
CA ALA A 143 38.93 -7.05 18.71
C ALA A 143 40.02 -8.16 18.55
N GLN A 144 39.83 -9.34 19.19
CA GLN A 144 40.57 -10.62 19.00
C GLN A 144 39.69 -11.86 19.30
N GLU A 145 40.02 -13.03 18.73
CA GLU A 145 39.23 -14.29 18.81
C GLU A 145 39.67 -15.29 19.90
N VAL A 146 38.75 -16.17 20.36
CA VAL A 146 39.01 -17.37 21.20
C VAL A 146 38.17 -18.58 20.71
N THR A 147 38.59 -19.80 21.04
CA THR A 147 38.11 -21.08 20.44
C THR A 147 37.06 -21.87 21.25
N LYS A 148 36.31 -22.74 20.54
CA LYS A 148 35.18 -23.55 21.02
C LYS A 148 35.44 -24.58 22.14
N SER A 149 34.37 -24.81 22.92
CA SER A 149 33.91 -26.07 23.54
C SER A 149 34.44 -26.45 24.93
N LEU A 150 33.54 -26.47 25.91
CA LEU A 150 33.04 -27.68 26.61
C LEU A 150 31.93 -27.28 27.61
N LEU A 151 30.93 -28.14 27.81
CA LEU A 151 29.93 -28.01 28.88
C LEU A 151 29.81 -29.40 29.54
N THR A 152 30.36 -29.57 30.75
CA THR A 152 30.40 -30.88 31.43
C THR A 152 30.30 -30.76 32.95
N GLY A 153 29.14 -30.32 33.47
CA GLY A 153 28.93 -30.28 34.93
C GLY A 153 27.54 -29.94 35.46
N ALA A 154 26.72 -29.20 34.70
CA ALA A 154 25.44 -28.66 35.20
C ALA A 154 24.35 -29.72 35.48
N THR A 155 23.46 -29.40 36.42
CA THR A 155 22.18 -30.09 36.63
C THR A 155 21.21 -29.73 35.50
N ALA A 156 20.64 -30.73 34.83
CA ALA A 156 19.77 -30.52 33.66
C ALA A 156 18.51 -29.70 34.00
N ALA A 157 18.41 -28.49 33.45
CA ALA A 157 17.34 -27.54 33.75
C ALA A 157 16.00 -27.96 33.10
N LYS A 158 14.88 -27.65 33.74
CA LYS A 158 13.54 -28.12 33.33
C LYS A 158 12.51 -27.01 33.34
N TYR A 159 11.71 -26.92 32.28
CA TYR A 159 10.68 -25.89 32.11
C TYR A 159 9.36 -26.55 31.70
N VAL A 160 8.24 -26.16 32.32
CA VAL A 160 6.90 -26.65 31.95
C VAL A 160 6.15 -25.56 31.18
N VAL A 161 6.21 -25.65 29.86
CA VAL A 161 5.91 -24.55 28.92
C VAL A 161 5.09 -25.00 27.71
N TYR A 162 4.53 -24.05 26.97
CA TYR A 162 4.03 -24.30 25.62
C TYR A 162 5.24 -24.43 24.70
N LYS A 163 5.69 -25.67 24.51
CA LYS A 163 6.91 -25.95 23.74
C LYS A 163 6.63 -25.83 22.24
N LEU A 164 7.47 -25.04 21.56
CA LEU A 164 7.51 -24.98 20.09
C LEU A 164 7.49 -26.38 19.43
N PRO A 165 6.73 -26.55 18.33
CA PRO A 165 6.09 -25.49 17.53
C PRO A 165 4.74 -24.97 18.06
N ALA A 166 4.22 -25.46 19.20
CA ALA A 166 2.92 -25.01 19.70
C ALA A 166 2.88 -23.49 19.95
N GLU A 167 1.97 -22.80 19.27
CA GLU A 167 1.87 -21.33 19.28
C GLU A 167 1.33 -20.79 20.61
N SER A 168 0.21 -21.30 21.10
CA SER A 168 -0.47 -20.74 22.28
C SER A 168 -1.49 -21.74 22.87
N PRO A 169 -2.14 -21.45 24.03
CA PRO A 169 -2.97 -22.42 24.75
C PRO A 169 -4.23 -22.92 24.03
N ASN A 170 -4.65 -22.31 22.92
CA ASN A 170 -5.75 -22.82 22.08
C ASN A 170 -5.25 -23.77 20.96
N HIS A 171 -3.93 -23.85 20.71
CA HIS A 171 -3.31 -24.72 19.70
C HIS A 171 -2.90 -26.10 20.25
N THR A 172 -2.64 -26.24 21.55
CA THR A 172 -2.25 -27.52 22.17
C THR A 172 -3.07 -27.86 23.43
N ALA A 173 -3.26 -29.15 23.68
CA ALA A 173 -4.04 -29.64 24.82
C ALA A 173 -3.33 -29.51 26.18
N ALA A 174 -2.01 -29.31 26.21
CA ALA A 174 -1.23 -29.17 27.46
C ALA A 174 0.14 -28.52 27.24
N ARG A 175 0.67 -27.90 28.31
CA ARG A 175 2.11 -27.61 28.45
C ARG A 175 2.91 -28.91 28.55
N THR A 176 4.18 -28.87 28.15
CA THR A 176 5.09 -30.03 28.19
C THR A 176 6.34 -29.72 29.01
N VAL A 177 6.93 -30.76 29.60
CA VAL A 177 8.25 -30.65 30.24
C VAL A 177 9.32 -30.66 29.16
N VAL A 178 10.13 -29.59 29.11
CA VAL A 178 11.37 -29.53 28.32
C VAL A 178 12.53 -29.68 29.29
N THR A 179 13.65 -30.26 28.85
CA THR A 179 14.87 -30.45 29.65
C THR A 179 16.09 -30.13 28.81
N ASP A 180 16.97 -29.28 29.31
CA ASP A 180 18.12 -28.70 28.58
C ASP A 180 17.77 -28.29 27.14
N ALA A 181 16.87 -27.30 27.02
CA ALA A 181 16.31 -26.83 25.75
C ALA A 181 17.31 -26.01 24.90
N GLN A 182 18.40 -25.53 25.49
CA GLN A 182 19.43 -24.71 24.88
C GLN A 182 20.11 -25.35 23.67
N TYR A 183 20.49 -24.53 22.68
CA TYR A 183 21.36 -24.94 21.59
C TYR A 183 22.82 -24.80 22.04
N PRO A 184 23.57 -25.90 22.30
CA PRO A 184 24.86 -25.85 23.00
C PRO A 184 26.04 -25.29 22.16
N LEU A 185 25.75 -24.76 20.97
CA LEU A 185 26.70 -24.04 20.13
C LEU A 185 26.59 -22.51 20.25
N VAL A 186 25.51 -22.01 20.85
CA VAL A 186 25.16 -20.57 20.92
C VAL A 186 24.80 -20.13 22.35
N SER A 187 24.20 -21.01 23.15
CA SER A 187 24.12 -20.92 24.62
C SER A 187 25.01 -22.00 25.26
N PRO A 188 26.35 -21.90 25.15
CA PRO A 188 27.29 -22.98 25.49
C PRO A 188 27.47 -23.24 26.99
N PHE A 189 26.82 -22.46 27.86
CA PHE A 189 26.80 -22.63 29.32
C PHE A 189 25.37 -22.82 29.86
N GLY A 190 24.37 -22.95 28.97
CA GLY A 190 22.95 -22.94 29.33
C GLY A 190 22.35 -21.52 29.38
N TRP A 191 21.10 -21.43 29.81
CA TRP A 191 20.34 -20.16 29.85
C TRP A 191 20.37 -19.45 31.21
N HIS A 192 21.14 -19.97 32.18
CA HIS A 192 21.23 -19.45 33.56
C HIS A 192 22.65 -19.02 33.99
N ASP A 193 23.63 -19.17 33.10
CA ASP A 193 24.94 -18.50 33.14
C ASP A 193 24.83 -17.05 32.63
N THR A 194 25.74 -16.20 33.09
CA THR A 194 25.95 -14.81 32.63
C THR A 194 27.44 -14.44 32.53
N ASP A 195 28.31 -15.11 33.29
CA ASP A 195 29.74 -14.81 33.30
C ASP A 195 30.56 -15.66 32.30
N GLY A 196 29.95 -16.65 31.65
CA GLY A 196 30.51 -17.55 30.66
C GLY A 196 31.45 -18.58 31.26
N SER A 197 31.00 -19.26 32.32
CA SER A 197 31.71 -20.31 33.06
C SER A 197 30.85 -21.59 33.20
N ASP A 198 31.48 -22.73 33.55
CA ASP A 198 30.75 -23.95 33.91
C ASP A 198 29.97 -23.74 35.23
N GLY A 199 28.71 -23.33 35.14
CA GLY A 199 27.85 -23.06 36.29
C GLY A 199 26.45 -22.59 35.91
N ALA A 200 25.70 -22.16 36.92
CA ALA A 200 24.52 -21.33 36.80
C ALA A 200 24.49 -20.40 38.02
N GLU A 201 24.77 -19.11 37.80
CA GLU A 201 24.78 -18.09 38.85
C GLU A 201 23.36 -17.78 39.35
N PHE A 202 22.36 -18.02 38.49
CA PHE A 202 20.95 -17.76 38.74
C PHE A 202 20.14 -19.06 38.81
N THR A 203 19.35 -19.23 39.87
CA THR A 203 18.29 -20.25 39.93
C THR A 203 16.94 -19.73 39.42
N ILE A 204 16.91 -18.46 39.02
CA ILE A 204 15.74 -17.70 38.55
C ILE A 204 15.69 -17.61 37.02
N THR A 205 14.61 -17.06 36.45
CA THR A 205 14.41 -16.76 35.01
C THR A 205 15.32 -15.63 34.48
N ARG A 206 16.64 -15.77 34.68
CA ARG A 206 17.69 -14.87 34.21
C ARG A 206 18.91 -15.66 33.74
N GLY A 207 19.53 -15.19 32.67
CA GLY A 207 20.88 -15.56 32.25
C GLY A 207 21.35 -14.73 31.07
N ASN A 208 22.25 -15.28 30.26
CA ASN A 208 23.01 -14.52 29.26
C ASN A 208 22.14 -13.83 28.20
N ASN A 209 21.02 -14.43 27.81
CA ASN A 209 20.26 -13.95 26.65
C ASN A 209 19.03 -13.10 27.06
N VAL A 210 18.52 -13.32 28.27
CA VAL A 210 17.27 -12.71 28.78
C VAL A 210 17.20 -12.71 30.31
N TYR A 211 16.54 -11.70 30.86
CA TYR A 211 16.00 -11.64 32.21
C TYR A 211 14.49 -11.43 32.11
N ALA A 212 13.70 -12.41 32.52
CA ALA A 212 12.24 -12.37 32.47
C ALA A 212 11.65 -12.27 33.89
N TYR A 213 10.76 -11.30 34.09
CA TYR A 213 10.20 -10.92 35.40
C TYR A 213 8.77 -10.36 35.26
N GLN A 214 8.19 -9.86 36.36
CA GLN A 214 6.87 -9.22 36.37
C GLN A 214 7.01 -7.71 36.59
N ASP A 215 6.37 -6.89 35.75
CA ASP A 215 6.25 -5.44 35.93
C ASP A 215 4.79 -5.00 35.77
N LYS A 216 3.96 -5.35 36.75
CA LYS A 216 2.54 -4.94 36.76
C LYS A 216 2.38 -3.43 36.97
N ASN A 217 3.45 -2.68 37.22
CA ASN A 217 3.39 -1.31 37.73
C ASN A 217 3.88 -0.22 36.74
N ASP A 218 4.61 -0.60 35.68
CA ASP A 218 5.20 0.25 34.63
C ASP A 218 6.38 1.12 35.14
N ASP A 219 7.17 0.63 36.10
CA ASP A 219 8.42 1.29 36.55
C ASP A 219 9.70 0.76 35.88
N ASP A 220 9.60 -0.26 35.04
CA ASP A 220 10.67 -1.05 34.38
C ASP A 220 11.45 -2.02 35.29
N ASP A 221 11.27 -1.98 36.60
CA ASP A 221 11.92 -2.85 37.58
C ASP A 221 11.06 -4.11 37.90
N SER A 222 11.59 -5.03 38.72
CA SER A 222 10.90 -6.27 39.09
C SER A 222 10.04 -6.11 40.35
N ASP A 223 8.75 -6.46 40.24
CA ASP A 223 7.73 -6.30 41.29
C ASP A 223 7.97 -7.08 42.60
N GLY A 224 8.92 -8.02 42.66
CA GLY A 224 9.10 -8.83 43.87
C GLY A 224 9.99 -10.07 43.73
N PRO A 225 9.66 -11.19 44.44
CA PRO A 225 10.47 -12.39 44.38
C PRO A 225 10.38 -13.04 43.00
N GLU A 226 11.54 -13.25 42.41
CA GLU A 226 11.70 -13.80 41.05
C GLU A 226 11.16 -15.22 40.89
N THR A 227 10.92 -15.60 39.64
CA THR A 227 10.51 -16.96 39.29
C THR A 227 11.69 -17.92 39.46
N ASP A 228 11.82 -18.51 40.66
CA ASP A 228 12.93 -19.35 41.11
C ASP A 228 12.64 -20.85 40.93
N GLY A 229 13.46 -21.53 40.13
CA GLY A 229 13.44 -22.99 39.94
C GLY A 229 14.29 -23.75 40.98
N GLY A 230 14.96 -23.03 41.89
CA GLY A 230 15.84 -23.58 42.92
C GLY A 230 17.13 -24.21 42.37
N ALA A 231 17.90 -24.83 43.26
CA ALA A 231 19.20 -25.43 42.92
C ALA A 231 19.14 -26.60 41.91
N ASP A 232 17.95 -27.16 41.66
CA ASP A 232 17.70 -28.19 40.65
C ASP A 232 17.18 -27.62 39.31
N LEU A 233 17.05 -26.28 39.19
CA LEU A 233 16.56 -25.55 38.01
C LEU A 233 15.23 -26.11 37.46
N ASN A 234 14.25 -26.35 38.35
CA ASN A 234 13.00 -27.04 38.04
C ASN A 234 11.80 -26.08 38.06
N PHE A 235 11.56 -25.44 36.92
CA PHE A 235 10.49 -24.46 36.68
C PHE A 235 9.16 -25.18 36.31
N ASP A 236 8.64 -25.95 37.27
CA ASP A 236 7.34 -26.65 37.19
C ASP A 236 6.31 -25.94 38.08
N PHE A 237 5.59 -24.99 37.47
CA PHE A 237 4.55 -24.20 38.13
C PHE A 237 3.15 -24.53 37.61
N PRO A 238 2.12 -24.56 38.49
CA PRO A 238 0.74 -24.76 38.09
C PRO A 238 0.22 -23.60 37.23
N MET A 239 -0.84 -23.85 36.47
CA MET A 239 -1.53 -22.85 35.64
C MET A 239 -3.00 -23.24 35.52
N ASP A 240 -3.90 -22.27 35.65
CA ASP A 240 -5.35 -22.46 35.41
C ASP A 240 -5.87 -21.28 34.56
N LEU A 241 -6.19 -21.56 33.31
CA LEU A 241 -6.66 -20.57 32.33
C LEU A 241 -8.11 -20.12 32.58
N THR A 242 -8.79 -20.67 33.58
CA THR A 242 -10.12 -20.21 34.03
C THR A 242 -10.04 -19.12 35.11
N LEU A 243 -8.87 -18.93 35.72
CA LEU A 243 -8.58 -17.91 36.74
C LEU A 243 -7.83 -16.71 36.15
N ASP A 244 -7.75 -15.62 36.91
CA ASP A 244 -6.95 -14.43 36.53
C ASP A 244 -5.48 -14.84 36.26
N PRO A 245 -4.83 -14.41 35.15
CA PRO A 245 -3.51 -14.91 34.80
C PRO A 245 -2.43 -14.63 35.85
N ARG A 246 -2.66 -13.62 36.71
CA ARG A 246 -1.77 -13.28 37.84
C ARG A 246 -1.66 -14.41 38.86
N GLU A 247 -2.66 -15.29 38.98
CA GLU A 247 -2.60 -16.52 39.79
C GLU A 247 -1.66 -17.59 39.19
N SER A 248 -1.33 -17.48 37.89
CA SER A 248 -0.44 -18.37 37.15
C SER A 248 0.93 -17.73 36.83
N ALA A 249 1.27 -16.60 37.48
CA ALA A 249 2.35 -15.71 37.05
C ALA A 249 3.72 -16.38 36.82
N ASN A 250 4.17 -17.24 37.73
CA ASN A 250 5.44 -17.94 37.59
C ASN A 250 5.48 -18.85 36.35
N ALA A 251 4.34 -19.43 35.95
CA ALA A 251 4.24 -20.26 34.76
C ALA A 251 4.28 -19.42 33.46
N ALA A 252 3.73 -18.20 33.49
CA ALA A 252 3.81 -17.24 32.39
C ALA A 252 5.24 -16.71 32.20
N VAL A 253 5.90 -16.27 33.28
CA VAL A 253 7.30 -15.82 33.24
C VAL A 253 8.24 -16.95 32.78
N THR A 254 7.97 -18.20 33.20
CA THR A 254 8.70 -19.39 32.69
C THR A 254 8.51 -19.59 31.18
N ASN A 255 7.30 -19.38 30.66
CA ASN A 255 7.01 -19.50 29.22
C ASN A 255 7.71 -18.41 28.41
N LEU A 256 7.65 -17.16 28.89
CA LEU A 256 8.33 -16.01 28.31
C LEU A 256 9.86 -16.20 28.28
N PHE A 257 10.44 -16.63 29.42
CA PHE A 257 11.87 -16.94 29.52
C PHE A 257 12.31 -18.03 28.54
N TYR A 258 11.54 -19.13 28.44
CA TYR A 258 11.80 -20.20 27.47
C TYR A 258 11.75 -19.67 26.03
N MET A 259 10.71 -18.90 25.67
CA MET A 259 10.48 -18.52 24.29
C MET A 259 11.48 -17.45 23.80
N VAL A 260 11.84 -16.48 24.63
CA VAL A 260 12.89 -15.49 24.28
C VAL A 260 14.26 -16.16 24.11
N ASN A 261 14.61 -17.14 24.95
CA ASN A 261 15.83 -17.94 24.77
C ASN A 261 15.79 -18.79 23.48
N MET A 262 14.64 -19.39 23.15
CA MET A 262 14.48 -20.15 21.89
C MET A 262 14.62 -19.25 20.66
N MET A 263 14.07 -18.03 20.70
CA MET A 263 14.28 -17.03 19.66
C MET A 263 15.76 -16.68 19.50
N HIS A 264 16.46 -16.38 20.60
CA HIS A 264 17.91 -16.14 20.59
C HIS A 264 18.68 -17.32 19.95
N ASP A 265 18.50 -18.53 20.44
CA ASP A 265 19.31 -19.69 20.05
C ASP A 265 19.09 -20.13 18.58
N VAL A 266 17.84 -20.11 18.11
CA VAL A 266 17.50 -20.45 16.72
C VAL A 266 17.99 -19.36 15.77
N THR A 267 17.78 -18.07 16.10
CA THR A 267 18.16 -16.97 15.20
C THR A 267 19.67 -16.74 15.18
N THR A 268 20.39 -17.03 16.27
CA THR A 268 21.86 -17.10 16.28
C THR A 268 22.38 -18.22 15.36
N THR A 269 21.70 -19.37 15.32
CA THR A 269 22.02 -20.49 14.40
C THR A 269 21.74 -20.15 12.92
N LEU A 270 20.81 -19.22 12.67
CA LEU A 270 20.49 -18.63 11.37
C LEU A 270 21.35 -17.39 11.03
N GLY A 271 22.12 -16.85 11.97
CA GLY A 271 23.13 -15.82 11.72
C GLY A 271 22.92 -14.47 12.41
N PHE A 272 21.89 -14.29 13.23
CA PHE A 272 21.79 -13.15 14.16
C PHE A 272 22.63 -13.46 15.40
N ASN A 273 23.94 -13.31 15.25
CA ASN A 273 24.94 -13.57 16.30
C ASN A 273 25.63 -12.27 16.73
N GLU A 274 26.55 -12.39 17.69
CA GLU A 274 27.31 -11.28 18.28
C GLU A 274 27.83 -10.29 17.23
N GLU A 275 28.46 -10.74 16.13
CA GLU A 275 29.01 -9.86 15.08
C GLU A 275 27.95 -8.97 14.41
N PHE A 276 26.68 -9.40 14.45
CA PHE A 276 25.51 -8.70 13.93
C PHE A 276 24.58 -8.16 15.03
N GLY A 277 25.03 -8.17 16.30
CA GLY A 277 24.36 -7.53 17.41
C GLY A 277 23.09 -8.22 17.89
N ASN A 278 23.20 -9.50 18.24
CA ASN A 278 22.19 -10.17 19.07
C ASN A 278 22.24 -9.67 20.52
N PHE A 279 21.26 -10.08 21.33
CA PHE A 279 21.09 -9.60 22.71
C PHE A 279 21.79 -10.56 23.68
N GLN A 280 22.95 -10.19 24.21
CA GLN A 280 23.76 -11.00 25.13
C GLN A 280 24.39 -10.17 26.26
N GLN A 281 24.26 -10.64 27.51
CA GLN A 281 24.97 -10.13 28.68
C GLN A 281 26.49 -10.21 28.49
N LYS A 282 26.98 -11.31 27.89
CA LYS A 282 28.38 -11.54 27.55
C LYS A 282 28.51 -12.03 26.11
N ASN A 283 29.35 -11.36 25.33
CA ASN A 283 29.77 -11.83 24.01
C ASN A 283 30.99 -12.75 24.15
N TYR A 284 30.85 -14.03 23.81
CA TYR A 284 31.91 -15.04 23.92
C TYR A 284 33.01 -14.82 22.86
N THR A 285 32.65 -14.28 21.70
CA THR A 285 33.59 -13.97 20.61
C THR A 285 34.18 -12.57 20.69
N ASN A 286 33.59 -11.68 21.50
CA ASN A 286 34.00 -10.27 21.67
C ASN A 286 34.05 -9.47 20.34
N LYS A 287 33.16 -9.80 19.39
CA LYS A 287 33.07 -9.15 18.06
C LYS A 287 32.19 -7.90 18.02
N ALA A 288 31.40 -7.67 19.07
CA ALA A 288 30.47 -6.55 19.21
C ALA A 288 30.29 -6.18 20.68
N ASP A 289 29.52 -5.12 20.92
CA ASP A 289 29.09 -4.70 22.24
C ASP A 289 28.13 -5.75 22.84
N GLY A 290 28.26 -6.02 24.14
CA GLY A 290 27.34 -6.87 24.91
C GLY A 290 26.75 -6.08 26.07
N ASP A 291 26.47 -6.73 27.20
CA ASP A 291 25.71 -6.13 28.33
C ASP A 291 24.26 -5.80 27.94
N ASP A 292 23.71 -6.52 26.95
CA ASP A 292 22.49 -6.11 26.23
C ASP A 292 21.43 -7.21 26.03
N TYR A 293 21.45 -8.22 26.91
CA TYR A 293 20.40 -9.23 27.08
C TYR A 293 18.98 -8.62 27.12
N VAL A 294 17.96 -9.38 26.70
CA VAL A 294 16.57 -8.89 26.67
C VAL A 294 15.99 -8.76 28.09
N LEU A 295 15.40 -7.61 28.41
CA LEU A 295 14.49 -7.45 29.54
C LEU A 295 13.09 -7.87 29.09
N ALA A 296 12.50 -8.90 29.69
CA ALA A 296 11.23 -9.47 29.27
C ALA A 296 10.17 -9.36 30.39
N GLN A 297 9.35 -8.33 30.30
CA GLN A 297 8.36 -7.95 31.32
C GLN A 297 7.03 -8.64 31.06
N ALA A 298 6.55 -9.44 32.00
CA ALA A 298 5.21 -10.03 32.00
C ALA A 298 4.20 -9.16 32.78
N PHE A 299 2.95 -9.16 32.33
CA PHE A 299 1.82 -8.41 32.89
C PHE A 299 1.97 -6.89 32.83
N ASP A 300 2.73 -6.40 31.84
CA ASP A 300 3.30 -5.05 31.89
C ASP A 300 2.22 -3.96 32.01
N GLY A 301 2.37 -3.09 33.03
CA GLY A 301 1.53 -1.92 33.27
C GLY A 301 0.06 -2.18 33.66
N ILE A 302 -0.35 -3.43 33.95
CA ILE A 302 -1.76 -3.77 34.25
C ILE A 302 -2.34 -2.98 35.44
N THR A 303 -1.54 -2.59 36.43
CA THR A 303 -1.99 -1.76 37.57
C THR A 303 -2.38 -0.36 37.12
N SER A 304 -1.60 0.23 36.20
CA SER A 304 -1.91 1.52 35.56
C SER A 304 -3.15 1.43 34.68
N HIS A 305 -3.37 0.29 34.02
CA HIS A 305 -4.59 0.03 33.27
C HIS A 305 -5.83 -0.11 34.17
N GLU A 306 -5.77 -0.92 35.23
CA GLU A 306 -6.88 -1.10 36.19
C GLU A 306 -7.18 0.19 36.99
N ALA A 307 -6.19 1.07 37.17
CA ALA A 307 -6.36 2.44 37.68
C ALA A 307 -6.92 3.44 36.65
N GLY A 308 -6.94 3.07 35.36
CA GLY A 308 -7.39 3.93 34.25
C GLY A 308 -6.42 5.04 33.87
N THR A 309 -5.15 4.97 34.28
CA THR A 309 -4.11 5.99 34.05
C THR A 309 -3.27 5.74 32.79
N ASP A 310 -3.44 4.60 32.12
CA ASP A 310 -2.70 4.14 30.94
C ASP A 310 -3.10 4.84 29.62
N LYS A 311 -3.34 6.15 29.60
CA LYS A 311 -4.01 6.82 28.46
C LYS A 311 -3.10 7.56 27.49
N ASP A 312 -3.30 7.33 26.18
CA ASP A 312 -2.70 8.14 25.11
C ASP A 312 -3.36 9.54 25.02
N ALA A 313 -2.88 10.38 24.10
CA ALA A 313 -3.40 11.72 23.87
C ALA A 313 -4.87 11.78 23.38
N ASN A 314 -5.43 10.64 22.94
CA ASN A 314 -6.80 10.50 22.46
C ASN A 314 -7.73 9.87 23.53
N GLY A 315 -7.17 9.39 24.65
CA GLY A 315 -7.90 8.69 25.71
C GLY A 315 -7.93 7.16 25.57
N ASN A 316 -7.18 6.59 24.62
CA ASN A 316 -7.09 5.15 24.40
C ASN A 316 -6.23 4.46 25.49
N PRO A 317 -6.55 3.22 25.90
CA PRO A 317 -5.64 2.39 26.70
C PRO A 317 -4.31 2.11 25.98
N THR A 318 -3.22 1.99 26.73
CA THR A 318 -1.86 1.75 26.21
C THR A 318 -1.13 0.56 26.84
N LYS A 319 -1.65 0.01 27.95
CA LYS A 319 -1.08 -1.14 28.69
C LYS A 319 -2.02 -2.35 28.75
N ILE A 320 -2.74 -2.59 27.66
CA ILE A 320 -3.63 -3.74 27.46
C ILE A 320 -3.81 -4.03 25.97
N ASN A 321 -4.18 -5.27 25.63
CA ASN A 321 -4.42 -5.75 24.27
C ASN A 321 -3.21 -5.57 23.36
N ASN A 322 -2.00 -5.82 23.86
CA ASN A 322 -0.78 -5.67 23.07
C ASN A 322 0.44 -6.41 23.62
N ALA A 323 1.55 -6.25 22.91
CA ALA A 323 2.90 -6.33 23.44
C ALA A 323 3.75 -5.22 22.78
N ASN A 324 5.02 -5.05 23.13
CA ASN A 324 5.95 -4.27 22.31
C ASN A 324 7.41 -4.69 22.52
N PHE A 325 8.29 -4.24 21.62
CA PHE A 325 9.75 -4.37 21.77
C PHE A 325 10.48 -3.04 21.52
N SER A 326 11.06 -2.44 22.58
CA SER A 326 12.08 -1.40 22.42
C SER A 326 13.37 -2.02 21.89
N THR A 327 13.79 -1.65 20.67
CA THR A 327 15.08 -2.09 20.09
C THR A 327 16.09 -0.96 20.08
N PRO A 328 16.85 -0.74 21.17
CA PRO A 328 17.90 0.25 21.16
C PRO A 328 19.13 -0.25 20.37
N VAL A 329 20.05 0.69 20.29
CA VAL A 329 21.45 0.54 19.88
C VAL A 329 22.14 -0.67 20.52
N ASP A 330 22.82 -1.48 19.71
CA ASP A 330 23.74 -2.56 20.15
C ASP A 330 24.62 -2.18 21.36
N GLY A 331 24.73 -3.05 22.36
CA GLY A 331 25.33 -2.72 23.66
C GLY A 331 24.37 -2.02 24.65
N PHE A 332 23.07 -2.08 24.40
CA PHE A 332 21.99 -1.65 25.29
C PHE A 332 20.81 -2.63 25.18
N ASN A 333 20.25 -3.02 26.33
CA ASN A 333 19.23 -4.08 26.44
C ASN A 333 18.02 -3.85 25.52
N GLY A 334 17.65 -4.86 24.74
CA GLY A 334 16.30 -4.93 24.18
C GLY A 334 15.28 -5.07 25.32
N ARG A 335 14.11 -4.44 25.21
CA ARG A 335 13.03 -4.57 26.20
C ARG A 335 11.76 -5.03 25.52
N MET A 336 11.22 -6.16 25.96
CA MET A 336 9.96 -6.75 25.52
C MET A 336 8.91 -6.59 26.62
N GLN A 337 7.82 -5.87 26.34
CA GLN A 337 6.71 -5.65 27.28
C GLN A 337 5.50 -6.49 26.86
N MET A 338 5.08 -7.46 27.67
CA MET A 338 3.95 -8.35 27.38
C MET A 338 2.73 -7.94 28.21
N TYR A 339 1.68 -7.40 27.57
CA TYR A 339 0.47 -6.99 28.27
C TYR A 339 -0.55 -8.14 28.42
N LEU A 340 -1.50 -7.95 29.33
CA LEU A 340 -2.75 -8.71 29.31
C LEU A 340 -3.65 -8.24 28.16
N TRP A 341 -4.64 -9.05 27.82
CA TRP A 341 -5.64 -8.82 26.78
C TRP A 341 -7.06 -9.00 27.35
N ASP A 342 -8.00 -8.17 26.94
CA ASP A 342 -9.41 -8.23 27.37
C ASP A 342 -10.09 -9.48 26.82
N ASN A 343 -10.55 -10.36 27.71
CA ASN A 343 -11.21 -11.60 27.33
C ASN A 343 -12.68 -11.33 26.98
N ARG A 344 -12.93 -10.91 25.72
CA ARG A 344 -14.26 -10.57 25.20
C ARG A 344 -15.33 -11.68 25.28
N GLY A 345 -14.96 -12.90 25.68
CA GLY A 345 -15.88 -13.79 26.41
C GLY A 345 -17.10 -14.33 25.66
N GLY A 346 -17.18 -14.19 24.32
CA GLY A 346 -18.22 -14.81 23.50
C GLY A 346 -19.66 -14.40 23.89
N ALA A 347 -19.95 -13.11 24.05
CA ALA A 347 -21.25 -12.66 24.55
C ALA A 347 -22.43 -12.83 23.55
N VAL A 348 -22.19 -13.35 22.33
CA VAL A 348 -23.21 -13.70 21.34
C VAL A 348 -23.02 -15.14 20.87
N SER A 349 -24.05 -15.98 21.00
CA SER A 349 -24.04 -17.40 20.59
C SER A 349 -25.16 -17.75 19.62
N VAL A 350 -24.86 -18.52 18.58
CA VAL A 350 -25.86 -19.29 17.83
C VAL A 350 -26.18 -20.55 18.64
N ASP A 351 -27.46 -20.70 19.01
CA ASP A 351 -27.94 -21.85 19.80
C ASP A 351 -28.43 -22.99 18.90
N GLU A 352 -29.08 -22.63 17.79
CA GLU A 352 -29.73 -23.51 16.83
C GLU A 352 -29.58 -22.91 15.42
N PRO A 353 -29.34 -23.71 14.36
CA PRO A 353 -29.20 -25.17 14.36
C PRO A 353 -27.79 -25.64 14.76
N GLU A 354 -27.68 -26.89 15.20
CA GLU A 354 -26.42 -27.52 15.65
C GLU A 354 -25.25 -27.41 14.65
N SER A 355 -25.54 -27.29 13.35
CA SER A 355 -24.55 -27.19 12.27
C SER A 355 -23.75 -25.88 12.22
N ILE A 356 -24.20 -24.82 12.91
CA ILE A 356 -23.48 -23.53 13.03
C ILE A 356 -23.51 -23.02 14.48
N LYS A 357 -23.68 -23.92 15.45
CA LYS A 357 -23.86 -23.60 16.87
C LYS A 357 -22.51 -23.34 17.54
N GLY A 358 -22.46 -22.28 18.35
CA GLY A 358 -21.25 -21.82 19.02
C GLY A 358 -21.30 -20.32 19.28
N PHE A 359 -20.19 -19.75 19.75
CA PHE A 359 -20.02 -18.31 19.81
C PHE A 359 -19.70 -17.76 18.42
N VAL A 360 -20.22 -16.57 18.10
CA VAL A 360 -19.89 -15.83 16.88
C VAL A 360 -19.02 -14.61 17.24
N GLU A 361 -18.07 -14.30 16.38
CA GLU A 361 -17.25 -13.09 16.49
C GLU A 361 -18.09 -11.88 16.06
N TYR A 362 -18.07 -10.81 16.86
CA TYR A 362 -19.00 -9.70 16.68
C TYR A 362 -18.36 -8.33 16.95
N GLY A 363 -18.73 -7.34 16.13
CA GLY A 363 -18.33 -5.94 16.27
C GLY A 363 -19.29 -5.20 17.19
N THR A 364 -18.75 -4.38 18.09
CA THR A 364 -19.53 -3.67 19.11
C THR A 364 -20.31 -2.47 18.55
N ALA A 365 -21.40 -2.06 19.20
CA ALA A 365 -22.15 -0.86 18.83
C ALA A 365 -21.87 0.30 19.79
N GLY A 366 -21.48 1.46 19.26
CA GLY A 366 -21.37 2.73 20.00
C GLY A 366 -22.72 3.42 20.25
N PHE A 367 -23.80 2.63 20.34
CA PHE A 367 -25.19 3.07 20.51
C PHE A 367 -26.07 1.90 20.93
N GLY A 368 -27.28 2.21 21.40
CA GLY A 368 -28.21 1.20 21.90
C GLY A 368 -27.92 0.76 23.33
N SER A 369 -28.45 -0.40 23.71
CA SER A 369 -28.12 -1.03 24.98
C SER A 369 -26.89 -1.93 24.82
N VAL A 370 -26.10 -2.07 25.89
CA VAL A 370 -25.05 -3.10 25.95
C VAL A 370 -25.66 -4.51 25.89
N ILE A 371 -24.84 -5.51 25.59
CA ILE A 371 -25.23 -6.92 25.71
C ILE A 371 -25.56 -7.21 27.20
N PRO A 372 -26.64 -7.94 27.52
CA PRO A 372 -27.00 -8.23 28.91
C PRO A 372 -25.87 -8.90 29.68
N LEU A 373 -25.59 -8.39 30.87
CA LEU A 373 -24.65 -9.01 31.81
C LEU A 373 -25.16 -10.41 32.22
N ILE A 374 -24.29 -11.27 32.75
CA ILE A 374 -24.74 -12.61 33.17
C ILE A 374 -25.77 -12.58 34.32
N SER A 375 -25.77 -11.53 35.14
CA SER A 375 -26.79 -11.28 36.18
C SER A 375 -28.15 -10.83 35.63
N GLU A 376 -28.23 -10.51 34.33
CA GLU A 376 -29.42 -9.99 33.66
C GLU A 376 -30.10 -11.06 32.79
N THR A 377 -31.24 -10.73 32.20
CA THR A 377 -31.99 -11.68 31.36
C THR A 377 -31.38 -11.75 29.96
N PRO A 378 -31.01 -12.93 29.43
CA PRO A 378 -30.46 -13.07 28.09
C PRO A 378 -31.46 -12.64 27.02
N VAL A 379 -31.04 -11.82 26.05
CA VAL A 379 -31.86 -11.50 24.88
C VAL A 379 -31.70 -12.64 23.87
N THR A 380 -32.74 -13.46 23.74
CA THR A 380 -32.72 -14.67 22.90
C THR A 380 -33.88 -14.66 21.91
N GLY A 381 -33.62 -14.89 20.63
CA GLY A 381 -34.66 -14.85 19.60
C GLY A 381 -34.25 -15.54 18.31
N LYS A 382 -35.21 -15.68 17.38
CA LYS A 382 -34.92 -16.13 16.01
C LYS A 382 -34.33 -14.98 15.21
N ILE A 383 -33.47 -15.30 14.26
CA ILE A 383 -33.04 -14.33 13.24
C ILE A 383 -34.13 -14.19 12.17
N VAL A 384 -34.45 -12.94 11.82
CA VAL A 384 -35.37 -12.56 10.75
C VAL A 384 -34.68 -11.52 9.85
N LEU A 385 -34.58 -11.81 8.56
CA LEU A 385 -34.09 -10.86 7.56
C LEU A 385 -35.09 -9.69 7.43
N VAL A 386 -34.60 -8.46 7.43
CA VAL A 386 -35.48 -7.30 7.25
C VAL A 386 -35.90 -7.11 5.79
N ASN A 387 -37.06 -6.51 5.59
CA ASN A 387 -37.51 -6.04 4.28
C ASN A 387 -38.00 -4.60 4.41
N ASP A 388 -37.33 -3.65 3.74
CA ASP A 388 -37.67 -2.23 3.76
C ASP A 388 -38.50 -1.75 2.54
N GLY A 389 -38.81 -2.66 1.61
CA GLY A 389 -39.58 -2.38 0.40
C GLY A 389 -38.81 -1.65 -0.72
N GLY A 390 -37.52 -1.37 -0.55
CA GLY A 390 -36.67 -0.77 -1.59
C GLY A 390 -36.07 -1.78 -2.57
N ASN A 391 -35.28 -1.28 -3.53
CA ASN A 391 -34.62 -2.09 -4.57
C ASN A 391 -33.63 -3.14 -4.02
N ASN A 392 -32.99 -2.85 -2.87
CA ASN A 392 -32.38 -3.87 -2.03
C ASN A 392 -33.09 -3.85 -0.66
N PRO A 393 -34.03 -4.79 -0.40
CA PRO A 393 -34.88 -4.74 0.78
C PRO A 393 -34.13 -5.05 2.09
N LEU A 394 -32.96 -5.69 2.02
CA LEU A 394 -32.17 -6.07 3.21
C LEU A 394 -31.44 -4.89 3.85
N LEU A 395 -31.42 -3.71 3.21
CA LEU A 395 -30.67 -2.55 3.70
C LEU A 395 -31.31 -1.85 4.91
N GLY A 396 -32.61 -2.00 5.15
CA GLY A 396 -33.27 -1.38 6.30
C GLY A 396 -33.18 0.15 6.36
N CYS A 397 -33.04 0.83 5.22
CA CYS A 397 -32.88 2.29 5.16
C CYS A 397 -34.24 3.02 5.17
N ASN A 398 -35.31 2.32 4.76
CA ASN A 398 -36.71 2.74 4.78
C ASN A 398 -37.46 2.16 5.99
N ASN A 399 -38.78 2.38 6.06
CA ASN A 399 -39.63 1.74 7.09
C ASN A 399 -39.85 0.26 6.73
N LEU A 400 -39.63 -0.64 7.69
CA LEU A 400 -39.68 -2.09 7.44
C LEU A 400 -41.11 -2.58 7.21
N VAL A 401 -41.35 -3.28 6.10
CA VAL A 401 -42.67 -3.78 5.69
C VAL A 401 -43.00 -5.15 6.31
N ASN A 402 -42.00 -5.96 6.69
CA ASN A 402 -42.20 -7.26 7.33
C ASN A 402 -42.18 -7.21 8.88
N GLY A 403 -42.57 -6.08 9.48
CA GLY A 403 -42.55 -5.90 10.94
C GLY A 403 -43.36 -6.94 11.74
N ALA A 404 -44.34 -7.62 11.13
CA ALA A 404 -45.06 -8.72 11.75
C ALA A 404 -44.19 -9.96 12.03
N GLU A 405 -43.12 -10.18 11.25
CA GLU A 405 -42.14 -11.26 11.42
C GLU A 405 -41.04 -10.85 12.40
N ILE A 406 -40.58 -9.59 12.31
CA ILE A 406 -39.51 -9.02 13.14
C ILE A 406 -39.93 -8.89 14.62
N LYS A 407 -41.22 -8.65 14.90
CA LYS A 407 -41.71 -8.37 16.25
C LYS A 407 -41.43 -9.51 17.24
N GLY A 408 -40.58 -9.24 18.23
CA GLY A 408 -40.13 -10.22 19.23
C GLY A 408 -38.95 -11.09 18.79
N ASN A 409 -38.34 -10.80 17.64
CA ASN A 409 -37.21 -11.52 17.05
C ASN A 409 -35.99 -10.60 16.86
N ILE A 410 -34.89 -11.18 16.39
CA ILE A 410 -33.62 -10.50 16.12
C ILE A 410 -33.60 -10.11 14.64
N ALA A 411 -33.50 -8.81 14.36
CA ALA A 411 -33.50 -8.30 12.99
C ALA A 411 -32.09 -8.40 12.36
N MET A 412 -31.99 -8.94 11.15
CA MET A 412 -30.74 -9.06 10.40
C MET A 412 -30.79 -8.17 9.15
N ILE A 413 -29.80 -7.27 9.04
CA ILE A 413 -29.79 -6.13 8.11
C ILE A 413 -28.42 -6.06 7.42
N GLU A 414 -28.37 -5.77 6.12
CA GLU A 414 -27.09 -5.62 5.41
C GLU A 414 -26.50 -4.20 5.53
N ARG A 415 -25.18 -4.10 5.59
CA ARG A 415 -24.41 -2.84 5.44
C ARG A 415 -24.72 -2.20 4.08
N GLY A 416 -24.61 -0.87 4.02
CA GLY A 416 -24.85 -0.10 2.79
C GLY A 416 -25.03 1.40 3.08
N ILE A 417 -25.63 2.12 2.13
CA ILE A 417 -25.71 3.59 2.01
C ILE A 417 -26.40 4.39 3.14
N CYS A 418 -26.69 3.80 4.31
CA CYS A 418 -27.35 4.50 5.42
C CYS A 418 -26.79 4.09 6.79
N GLN A 419 -26.80 5.03 7.74
CA GLN A 419 -26.16 4.87 9.05
C GLN A 419 -26.69 3.68 9.87
N PHE A 420 -25.80 3.02 10.62
CA PHE A 420 -26.11 1.81 11.39
C PHE A 420 -27.23 2.02 12.42
N SER A 421 -27.17 3.09 13.21
CA SER A 421 -28.21 3.39 14.21
C SER A 421 -29.58 3.66 13.59
N LYS A 422 -29.66 4.27 12.40
CA LYS A 422 -30.92 4.43 11.65
C LYS A 422 -31.52 3.06 11.30
N LYS A 423 -30.70 2.12 10.79
CA LYS A 423 -31.13 0.74 10.48
C LYS A 423 -31.68 0.03 11.72
N VAL A 424 -30.93 0.06 12.83
CA VAL A 424 -31.31 -0.58 14.09
C VAL A 424 -32.54 0.08 14.71
N TYR A 425 -32.67 1.41 14.65
CA TYR A 425 -33.85 2.13 15.11
C TYR A 425 -35.10 1.78 14.28
N LYS A 426 -34.96 1.50 12.98
CA LYS A 426 -36.07 1.00 12.14
C LYS A 426 -36.48 -0.43 12.50
N ALA A 427 -35.53 -1.30 12.82
CA ALA A 427 -35.82 -2.63 13.37
C ALA A 427 -36.52 -2.55 14.74
N GLN A 428 -36.06 -1.67 15.63
CA GLN A 428 -36.69 -1.40 16.92
C GLN A 428 -38.13 -0.87 16.76
N GLN A 429 -38.38 0.05 15.82
CA GLN A 429 -39.73 0.53 15.50
C GLN A 429 -40.63 -0.59 14.93
N ALA A 430 -40.06 -1.58 14.25
CA ALA A 430 -40.76 -2.80 13.83
C ALA A 430 -40.95 -3.84 14.97
N GLY A 431 -40.36 -3.62 16.14
CA GLY A 431 -40.50 -4.47 17.33
C GLY A 431 -39.41 -5.53 17.51
N ALA A 432 -38.24 -5.36 16.88
CA ALA A 432 -37.08 -6.23 17.13
C ALA A 432 -36.62 -6.13 18.60
N ILE A 433 -36.05 -7.24 19.13
CA ILE A 433 -35.47 -7.27 20.50
C ILE A 433 -33.94 -7.14 20.52
N ALA A 434 -33.29 -7.40 19.39
CA ALA A 434 -31.89 -7.10 19.11
C ALA A 434 -31.71 -6.93 17.59
N ALA A 435 -30.56 -6.42 17.15
CA ALA A 435 -30.22 -6.34 15.73
C ALA A 435 -28.82 -6.87 15.40
N ILE A 436 -28.68 -7.47 14.22
CA ILE A 436 -27.44 -7.90 13.60
C ILE A 436 -27.28 -7.10 12.31
N ILE A 437 -26.19 -6.36 12.21
CA ILE A 437 -25.74 -5.80 10.93
C ILE A 437 -24.77 -6.80 10.30
N CYS A 438 -24.93 -7.07 9.00
CA CYS A 438 -24.04 -7.92 8.23
C CYS A 438 -23.03 -7.07 7.47
N ASN A 439 -21.74 -7.37 7.67
CA ASN A 439 -20.69 -6.79 6.85
C ASN A 439 -20.72 -7.33 5.41
N ILE A 440 -20.06 -6.63 4.48
CA ILE A 440 -20.03 -6.95 3.05
C ILE A 440 -18.62 -6.73 2.48
N ALA A 441 -18.32 -7.39 1.36
CA ALA A 441 -17.06 -7.25 0.64
C ALA A 441 -16.96 -5.92 -0.13
N GLY A 442 -15.73 -5.49 -0.40
CA GLY A 442 -15.40 -4.31 -1.21
C GLY A 442 -15.48 -2.98 -0.45
N ILE A 443 -15.53 -3.02 0.88
CA ILE A 443 -15.38 -1.85 1.75
C ILE A 443 -13.88 -1.63 1.98
N ASN A 444 -13.30 -0.58 1.41
CA ASN A 444 -11.89 -0.20 1.57
C ASN A 444 -10.92 -1.36 1.29
N GLY A 445 -11.17 -2.12 0.22
CA GLY A 445 -10.40 -3.33 -0.14
C GLY A 445 -10.70 -4.58 0.70
N GLY A 446 -11.46 -4.46 1.79
CA GLY A 446 -11.79 -5.57 2.68
C GLY A 446 -12.75 -6.61 2.07
N ASP A 447 -12.57 -7.86 2.45
CA ASP A 447 -13.41 -9.01 2.07
C ASP A 447 -14.76 -9.07 2.78
N GLY A 448 -14.96 -8.29 3.85
CA GLY A 448 -16.14 -8.32 4.71
C GLY A 448 -16.03 -9.32 5.87
N GLU A 449 -14.89 -9.99 6.05
CA GLU A 449 -14.61 -10.92 7.16
C GLU A 449 -13.94 -10.21 8.35
N SER A 450 -14.25 -8.93 8.55
CA SER A 450 -14.09 -8.20 9.80
C SER A 450 -15.45 -7.98 10.48
N ALA A 451 -15.46 -8.02 11.81
CA ALA A 451 -16.63 -7.70 12.61
C ALA A 451 -16.50 -6.26 13.13
N ASP A 452 -16.83 -5.28 12.29
CA ASP A 452 -16.47 -3.88 12.55
C ASP A 452 -17.32 -3.22 13.65
N GLY A 453 -16.69 -2.33 14.42
CA GLY A 453 -17.39 -1.46 15.37
C GLY A 453 -18.35 -0.49 14.68
N MET A 454 -19.56 -0.33 15.23
CA MET A 454 -20.62 0.48 14.62
C MET A 454 -20.74 1.85 15.30
N ALA A 455 -20.37 2.91 14.59
CA ALA A 455 -20.45 4.29 15.06
C ALA A 455 -21.91 4.75 15.35
N SER A 456 -22.06 5.66 16.31
CA SER A 456 -23.36 6.08 16.87
C SER A 456 -24.34 6.69 15.87
N GLY A 457 -23.85 7.47 14.90
CA GLY A 457 -24.69 8.17 13.93
C GLY A 457 -25.69 9.15 14.57
N THR A 458 -26.68 9.62 13.80
CA THR A 458 -27.67 10.61 14.27
C THR A 458 -28.81 9.99 15.09
N ASP A 459 -29.19 8.74 14.82
CA ASP A 459 -30.27 8.03 15.51
C ASP A 459 -29.82 7.28 16.77
N GLY A 460 -28.51 7.25 17.09
CA GLY A 460 -27.93 6.40 18.14
C GLY A 460 -28.57 6.57 19.53
N ALA A 461 -28.91 7.81 19.90
CA ALA A 461 -29.58 8.13 21.16
C ALA A 461 -31.05 7.66 21.25
N ASN A 462 -31.66 7.26 20.14
CA ASN A 462 -33.02 6.72 20.08
C ASN A 462 -33.05 5.17 20.14
N VAL A 463 -31.89 4.51 20.05
CA VAL A 463 -31.78 3.05 20.11
C VAL A 463 -31.74 2.59 21.58
N THR A 464 -32.51 1.56 21.90
CA THR A 464 -32.67 0.98 23.25
C THR A 464 -32.69 -0.56 23.23
N ILE A 465 -32.18 -1.16 22.15
CA ILE A 465 -31.95 -2.60 22.01
C ILE A 465 -30.46 -2.85 21.78
N PRO A 466 -29.92 -4.02 22.16
CA PRO A 466 -28.55 -4.39 21.81
C PRO A 466 -28.42 -4.64 20.31
N SER A 467 -27.27 -4.29 19.75
CA SER A 467 -26.94 -4.60 18.36
C SER A 467 -25.45 -4.86 18.17
N VAL A 468 -25.11 -5.66 17.16
CA VAL A 468 -23.73 -6.01 16.80
C VAL A 468 -23.56 -6.09 15.30
N MET A 469 -22.33 -5.99 14.80
CA MET A 469 -21.98 -6.42 13.44
C MET A 469 -21.49 -7.86 13.44
N LEU A 470 -21.88 -8.66 12.45
CA LEU A 470 -21.28 -9.96 12.14
C LEU A 470 -20.56 -9.93 10.79
N LYS A 471 -19.54 -10.79 10.65
CA LYS A 471 -18.80 -11.02 9.41
C LYS A 471 -19.70 -11.45 8.26
N LYS A 472 -19.28 -11.14 7.04
CA LYS A 472 -19.96 -11.53 5.81
C LYS A 472 -20.18 -13.06 5.76
N SER A 473 -19.17 -13.90 6.00
CA SER A 473 -19.33 -15.35 5.91
C SER A 473 -20.28 -15.92 6.95
N ASP A 474 -20.30 -15.40 8.19
CA ASP A 474 -21.27 -15.83 9.20
C ASP A 474 -22.69 -15.40 8.85
N CYS A 475 -22.85 -14.17 8.37
CA CYS A 475 -24.11 -13.72 7.79
C CYS A 475 -24.54 -14.53 6.56
N GLU A 476 -23.62 -15.04 5.75
CA GLU A 476 -23.91 -15.92 4.62
C GLU A 476 -24.30 -17.34 5.05
N LYS A 477 -23.60 -17.94 6.03
CA LYS A 477 -23.99 -19.21 6.67
C LYS A 477 -25.43 -19.13 7.21
N ILE A 478 -25.75 -18.04 7.91
CA ILE A 478 -27.09 -17.76 8.45
C ILE A 478 -28.12 -17.54 7.31
N LYS A 479 -27.81 -16.70 6.32
CA LYS A 479 -28.68 -16.43 5.16
C LYS A 479 -28.99 -17.71 4.38
N VAL A 480 -28.02 -18.60 4.16
CA VAL A 480 -28.21 -19.88 3.45
C VAL A 480 -29.18 -20.79 4.21
N ILE A 481 -29.08 -20.89 5.53
CA ILE A 481 -30.00 -21.69 6.36
C ILE A 481 -31.43 -21.11 6.29
N ILE A 482 -31.58 -19.79 6.38
CA ILE A 482 -32.89 -19.11 6.30
C ILE A 482 -33.50 -19.27 4.89
N ALA A 483 -32.71 -19.11 3.83
CA ALA A 483 -33.15 -19.30 2.44
C ALA A 483 -33.59 -20.75 2.14
N ALA A 484 -33.00 -21.74 2.83
CA ALA A 484 -33.42 -23.14 2.79
C ALA A 484 -34.69 -23.44 3.63
N GLY A 485 -35.31 -22.42 4.25
CA GLY A 485 -36.48 -22.56 5.13
C GLY A 485 -36.15 -23.00 6.56
N GLY A 486 -34.88 -22.99 6.95
CA GLY A 486 -34.44 -23.24 8.31
C GLY A 486 -34.73 -22.07 9.26
N THR A 487 -34.55 -22.31 10.57
CA THR A 487 -34.52 -21.26 11.60
C THR A 487 -33.11 -21.20 12.16
N VAL A 488 -32.55 -19.99 12.28
CA VAL A 488 -31.40 -19.72 13.15
C VAL A 488 -31.88 -18.96 14.39
N LYS A 489 -31.30 -19.29 15.55
CA LYS A 489 -31.63 -18.69 16.85
C LYS A 489 -30.34 -18.30 17.57
N VAL A 490 -30.34 -17.11 18.16
CA VAL A 490 -29.17 -16.52 18.82
C VAL A 490 -29.53 -16.00 20.22
N THR A 491 -28.60 -16.15 21.16
CA THR A 491 -28.58 -15.48 22.47
C THR A 491 -27.51 -14.39 22.51
N PHE A 492 -27.88 -13.24 23.07
CA PHE A 492 -27.00 -12.16 23.51
C PHE A 492 -26.95 -12.18 25.05
N GLN A 493 -25.83 -12.63 25.63
CA GLN A 493 -25.54 -12.59 27.08
C GLN A 493 -24.06 -12.90 27.37
N GLU A 494 -23.45 -12.19 28.31
CA GLU A 494 -22.14 -12.57 28.90
C GLU A 494 -22.21 -13.91 29.67
N ARG A 495 -21.06 -14.61 29.78
CA ARG A 495 -20.95 -15.97 30.38
C ARG A 495 -19.75 -16.08 31.35
N THR A 496 -19.89 -16.82 32.46
CA THR A 496 -18.99 -16.74 33.64
C THR A 496 -17.67 -17.49 33.57
N ASN A 497 -17.49 -18.44 32.65
CA ASN A 497 -16.43 -19.45 32.78
C ASN A 497 -15.14 -19.10 32.01
N LYS A 498 -14.73 -17.83 32.09
CA LYS A 498 -13.42 -17.35 31.64
C LYS A 498 -12.95 -16.22 32.56
N SER A 499 -11.63 -16.13 32.74
CA SER A 499 -10.95 -14.95 33.31
C SER A 499 -11.34 -13.66 32.59
N LYS A 500 -11.32 -12.51 33.29
CA LYS A 500 -11.43 -11.18 32.66
C LYS A 500 -10.35 -10.94 31.60
N TYR A 501 -9.17 -11.54 31.79
CA TYR A 501 -7.99 -11.33 30.97
C TYR A 501 -7.40 -12.62 30.42
N LEU A 502 -6.80 -12.52 29.22
CA LEU A 502 -5.86 -13.48 28.65
C LEU A 502 -4.45 -12.88 28.66
N ASP A 503 -3.43 -13.72 28.56
CA ASP A 503 -2.04 -13.34 28.82
C ASP A 503 -1.17 -13.48 27.57
N GLY A 504 -0.62 -12.37 27.10
CA GLY A 504 0.29 -12.36 25.94
C GLY A 504 1.56 -13.16 26.17
N ALA A 505 2.04 -13.29 27.42
CA ALA A 505 3.23 -14.09 27.75
C ALA A 505 3.03 -15.62 27.60
N LEU A 506 1.81 -16.06 27.30
CA LEU A 506 1.49 -17.45 26.93
C LEU A 506 1.34 -17.66 25.41
N ASP A 507 1.36 -16.61 24.60
CA ASP A 507 1.30 -16.69 23.14
C ASP A 507 2.71 -16.56 22.55
N ASN A 508 3.31 -17.70 22.19
CA ASN A 508 4.64 -17.76 21.58
C ASN A 508 4.67 -17.07 20.21
N GLY A 509 3.54 -16.96 19.51
CA GLY A 509 3.41 -16.21 18.26
C GLY A 509 3.65 -14.72 18.48
N ILE A 510 3.06 -14.13 19.54
CA ILE A 510 3.30 -12.74 19.93
C ILE A 510 4.74 -12.55 20.42
N ILE A 511 5.27 -13.45 21.27
CA ILE A 511 6.67 -13.34 21.76
C ILE A 511 7.68 -13.41 20.58
N ALA A 512 7.41 -14.23 19.57
CA ALA A 512 8.20 -14.29 18.34
C ALA A 512 8.08 -13.03 17.47
N HIS A 513 6.89 -12.41 17.42
CA HIS A 513 6.66 -11.13 16.75
C HIS A 513 7.53 -10.03 17.38
N GLU A 514 7.46 -9.88 18.70
CA GLU A 514 8.21 -8.86 19.42
C GLU A 514 9.73 -9.02 19.28
N PHE A 515 10.24 -10.25 19.43
CA PHE A 515 11.67 -10.50 19.19
C PHE A 515 12.06 -10.29 17.71
N GLY A 516 11.12 -10.46 16.78
CA GLY A 516 11.25 -10.15 15.36
C GLY A 516 11.52 -8.67 15.06
N HIS A 517 10.98 -7.74 15.86
CA HIS A 517 11.38 -6.33 15.81
C HIS A 517 12.84 -6.15 16.22
N GLY A 518 13.27 -6.84 17.29
CA GLY A 518 14.65 -6.89 17.75
C GLY A 518 15.63 -7.30 16.64
N ILE A 519 15.34 -8.43 15.98
CA ILE A 519 16.15 -8.95 14.85
C ILE A 519 16.16 -7.96 13.68
N SER A 520 14.99 -7.61 13.16
CA SER A 520 14.88 -6.79 11.95
C SER A 520 15.49 -5.39 12.11
N THR A 521 15.39 -4.82 13.31
CA THR A 521 15.90 -3.49 13.65
C THR A 521 17.41 -3.51 13.96
N ARG A 522 17.95 -4.54 14.64
CA ARG A 522 19.42 -4.70 14.79
C ARG A 522 20.11 -5.05 13.47
N LEU A 523 19.48 -5.83 12.59
CA LEU A 523 20.09 -6.23 11.31
C LEU A 523 20.02 -5.16 10.22
N THR A 524 18.93 -4.41 10.09
CA THR A 524 18.73 -3.47 8.97
C THR A 524 19.64 -2.25 9.11
N GLY A 525 20.60 -2.08 8.18
CA GLY A 525 21.67 -1.08 8.33
C GLY A 525 22.79 -1.49 9.31
N GLY A 526 22.76 -2.72 9.81
CA GLY A 526 23.71 -3.34 10.74
C GLY A 526 23.55 -2.92 12.20
N ARG A 527 24.14 -3.70 13.14
CA ARG A 527 23.99 -3.56 14.61
C ARG A 527 24.11 -2.13 15.14
N LEU A 528 24.91 -1.32 14.47
CA LEU A 528 25.13 0.07 14.82
C LEU A 528 24.04 1.04 14.32
N ASN A 529 22.88 0.60 13.80
CA ASN A 529 21.81 1.44 13.23
C ASN A 529 20.38 0.95 13.58
N SER A 530 20.03 0.86 14.86
CA SER A 530 18.78 0.27 15.38
C SER A 530 17.47 1.03 15.09
N SER A 531 17.30 1.59 13.89
CA SER A 531 16.15 2.46 13.59
C SER A 531 15.99 2.74 12.07
N CYS A 532 16.52 1.85 11.22
CA CYS A 532 16.47 1.94 9.76
C CYS A 532 15.14 1.45 9.13
N LEU A 533 14.05 1.48 9.90
CA LEU A 533 12.69 1.07 9.50
C LEU A 533 11.71 2.21 9.83
N SER A 534 12.12 3.43 9.47
CA SER A 534 11.46 4.70 9.81
C SER A 534 10.69 5.35 8.66
N ASN A 535 10.76 4.73 7.49
CA ASN A 535 10.13 5.17 6.25
C ASN A 535 8.69 4.64 6.12
N ASP A 536 7.97 5.11 5.10
CA ASP A 536 6.56 4.78 4.92
C ASP A 536 6.37 3.31 4.47
N GLU A 537 7.12 2.83 3.47
CA GLU A 537 7.14 1.42 3.03
C GLU A 537 7.89 0.45 3.99
N GLN A 538 8.00 0.76 5.29
CA GLN A 538 8.83 -0.06 6.19
C GLN A 538 8.24 -1.46 6.45
N MET A 539 9.09 -2.48 6.41
CA MET A 539 8.73 -3.91 6.39
C MET A 539 8.82 -4.62 7.76
N GLY A 540 9.11 -3.89 8.84
CA GLY A 540 9.32 -4.38 10.22
C GLY A 540 8.28 -5.40 10.68
N GLU A 541 7.03 -4.95 10.74
CA GLU A 541 5.84 -5.74 11.11
C GLU A 541 5.75 -7.08 10.35
N GLY A 542 6.14 -7.08 9.07
CA GLY A 542 6.06 -8.25 8.20
C GLY A 542 7.20 -9.25 8.38
N TRP A 543 8.36 -8.81 8.87
CA TRP A 543 9.37 -9.75 9.36
C TRP A 543 9.02 -10.30 10.74
N SER A 544 8.40 -9.49 11.60
CA SER A 544 7.93 -9.91 12.92
C SER A 544 6.86 -11.02 12.80
N ASP A 545 5.80 -10.82 12.01
CA ASP A 545 4.80 -11.88 11.73
C ASP A 545 5.42 -13.09 11.02
N PHE A 546 6.41 -12.89 10.14
CA PHE A 546 7.13 -14.00 9.53
C PHE A 546 7.88 -14.85 10.57
N PHE A 547 8.49 -14.23 11.59
CA PHE A 547 9.12 -14.97 12.69
C PHE A 547 8.10 -15.73 13.54
N SER A 548 6.91 -15.17 13.79
CA SER A 548 5.80 -15.91 14.41
C SER A 548 5.48 -17.19 13.64
N LEU A 549 5.16 -17.06 12.35
CA LEU A 549 4.73 -18.17 11.49
C LEU A 549 5.78 -19.30 11.35
N VAL A 550 7.06 -18.96 11.17
CA VAL A 550 8.09 -19.99 10.94
C VAL A 550 8.52 -20.69 12.22
N MET A 551 8.35 -20.06 13.39
CA MET A 551 8.63 -20.67 14.69
C MET A 551 7.48 -21.56 15.18
N THR A 552 6.25 -21.30 14.73
CA THR A 552 5.05 -22.08 15.10
C THR A 552 4.50 -22.97 13.98
N HIS A 553 5.33 -23.31 13.00
CA HIS A 553 5.03 -24.27 11.92
C HIS A 553 5.12 -25.72 12.45
N GLU A 554 4.02 -26.48 12.41
CA GLU A 554 3.95 -27.86 12.90
C GLU A 554 4.17 -28.91 11.79
N GLU A 555 4.68 -30.10 12.14
CA GLU A 555 4.92 -31.18 11.16
C GLU A 555 3.60 -31.75 10.62
N GLY A 556 3.22 -31.32 9.41
CA GLY A 556 2.00 -31.76 8.72
C GLY A 556 1.10 -30.63 8.24
N ASP A 557 1.39 -29.39 8.66
CA ASP A 557 0.84 -28.16 8.07
C ASP A 557 1.12 -28.10 6.55
N LYS A 558 0.38 -27.23 5.86
CA LYS A 558 0.59 -26.90 4.43
C LYS A 558 0.52 -25.40 4.23
N GLY A 559 1.21 -24.90 3.22
CA GLY A 559 1.10 -23.50 2.80
C GLY A 559 -0.33 -23.06 2.42
N THR A 560 -1.23 -23.98 2.05
CA THR A 560 -2.65 -23.67 1.76
C THR A 560 -3.52 -23.54 3.00
N ASP A 561 -3.03 -23.94 4.18
CA ASP A 561 -3.81 -23.85 5.41
C ASP A 561 -3.90 -22.38 5.86
N SER A 562 -4.84 -22.06 6.76
CA SER A 562 -5.15 -20.68 7.17
C SER A 562 -4.57 -20.39 8.55
N ARG A 563 -3.54 -19.54 8.66
CA ARG A 563 -2.88 -19.18 9.93
C ARG A 563 -3.21 -17.74 10.35
N GLY A 564 -3.93 -17.57 11.46
CA GLY A 564 -4.08 -16.26 12.11
C GLY A 564 -2.85 -15.90 12.96
N ILE A 565 -2.82 -14.68 13.52
CA ILE A 565 -1.82 -14.23 14.52
C ILE A 565 -2.51 -13.82 15.81
N GLY A 566 -2.00 -14.29 16.96
CA GLY A 566 -2.51 -13.90 18.28
C GLY A 566 -3.93 -14.38 18.58
N THR A 567 -4.38 -15.46 17.94
CA THR A 567 -5.78 -15.95 18.06
C THR A 567 -6.15 -16.33 19.49
N PHE A 568 -5.20 -16.75 20.32
CA PHE A 568 -5.45 -16.98 21.74
C PHE A 568 -5.67 -15.67 22.49
N ALA A 569 -4.75 -14.70 22.35
CA ALA A 569 -4.79 -13.44 23.08
C ALA A 569 -6.08 -12.63 22.79
N ASP A 570 -6.53 -12.64 21.53
CA ASP A 570 -7.78 -12.02 21.08
C ASP A 570 -9.04 -12.86 21.37
N ALA A 571 -8.91 -13.94 22.17
CA ALA A 571 -9.96 -14.87 22.57
C ALA A 571 -10.68 -15.62 21.42
N GLN A 572 -10.09 -15.64 20.22
CA GLN A 572 -10.61 -16.28 19.00
C GLN A 572 -10.33 -17.80 18.94
N THR A 573 -10.73 -18.44 17.84
CA THR A 573 -10.38 -19.83 17.52
C THR A 573 -9.13 -19.89 16.64
N ILE A 574 -8.43 -21.03 16.61
CA ILE A 574 -7.26 -21.23 15.72
C ILE A 574 -7.58 -21.12 14.22
N ALA A 575 -8.86 -21.27 13.84
CA ALA A 575 -9.33 -21.11 12.46
C ALA A 575 -9.77 -19.67 12.14
N SER A 576 -9.71 -18.76 13.11
CA SER A 576 -9.97 -17.34 12.92
C SER A 576 -8.69 -16.61 12.49
N LYS A 577 -8.83 -15.42 11.88
CA LYS A 577 -7.68 -14.67 11.33
C LYS A 577 -6.78 -13.99 12.37
N GLY A 578 -7.20 -13.93 13.62
CA GLY A 578 -6.48 -13.19 14.65
C GLY A 578 -6.55 -11.67 14.40
N ILE A 579 -5.45 -10.98 14.65
CA ILE A 579 -5.37 -9.50 14.67
C ILE A 579 -5.01 -8.83 13.32
N ARG A 580 -4.98 -9.59 12.22
CA ARG A 580 -4.60 -9.10 10.87
C ARG A 580 -5.80 -9.02 9.92
N ARG A 581 -5.72 -8.21 8.85
CA ARG A 581 -6.80 -8.05 7.85
C ARG A 581 -7.19 -9.38 7.21
N PHE A 582 -6.20 -10.22 6.89
CA PHE A 582 -6.36 -11.57 6.36
C PHE A 582 -5.48 -12.55 7.16
N PRO A 583 -5.86 -13.84 7.27
CA PRO A 583 -4.94 -14.87 7.75
C PRO A 583 -3.84 -15.11 6.71
N TYR A 584 -2.71 -15.66 7.14
CA TYR A 584 -1.62 -16.04 6.26
C TYR A 584 -1.91 -17.38 5.58
N SER A 585 -1.85 -17.36 4.25
CA SER A 585 -1.95 -18.55 3.41
C SER A 585 -1.35 -18.27 2.03
N THR A 586 -0.79 -19.30 1.42
CA THR A 586 -0.39 -19.31 0.00
C THR A 586 -1.59 -19.45 -0.93
N ASP A 587 -2.78 -19.83 -0.43
CA ASP A 587 -4.01 -19.82 -1.22
C ASP A 587 -4.52 -18.37 -1.39
N MET A 588 -4.48 -17.86 -2.62
CA MET A 588 -4.91 -16.49 -2.94
C MET A 588 -6.43 -16.27 -2.77
N SER A 589 -7.22 -17.32 -2.53
CA SER A 589 -8.63 -17.19 -2.14
C SER A 589 -8.83 -17.02 -0.63
N ILE A 590 -7.78 -17.28 0.17
CA ILE A 590 -7.73 -17.05 1.63
C ILE A 590 -6.95 -15.76 1.94
N ASN A 591 -5.82 -15.53 1.26
CA ASN A 591 -5.07 -14.28 1.35
C ASN A 591 -4.76 -13.74 -0.07
N PRO A 592 -5.61 -12.85 -0.61
CA PRO A 592 -5.46 -12.31 -1.96
C PRO A 592 -4.37 -11.24 -2.07
N GLN A 593 -3.72 -10.83 -0.97
CA GLN A 593 -2.96 -9.57 -0.88
C GLN A 593 -1.73 -9.53 -1.81
N THR A 594 -1.54 -8.37 -2.42
CA THR A 594 -0.54 -7.99 -3.42
C THR A 594 0.18 -6.70 -3.06
N TYR A 595 1.22 -6.33 -3.82
CA TYR A 595 1.99 -5.10 -3.59
C TYR A 595 1.15 -3.82 -3.80
N ASP A 596 0.11 -3.81 -4.65
CA ASP A 596 -0.73 -2.61 -4.80
C ASP A 596 -1.67 -2.37 -3.58
N ASP A 597 -1.93 -3.39 -2.76
CA ASP A 597 -2.78 -3.32 -1.55
C ASP A 597 -2.13 -2.57 -0.37
N ILE A 598 -0.90 -2.04 -0.54
CA ILE A 598 -0.28 -1.09 0.39
C ILE A 598 -0.93 0.30 0.32
N LYS A 599 -1.53 0.65 -0.82
CA LYS A 599 -2.02 2.01 -1.12
C LYS A 599 -3.22 2.37 -0.24
N GLY A 600 -3.27 3.63 0.20
CA GLY A 600 -4.35 4.13 1.08
C GLY A 600 -4.41 3.49 2.47
N THR A 601 -3.45 2.63 2.84
CA THR A 601 -3.40 2.02 4.18
C THR A 601 -2.80 2.96 5.22
N THR A 602 -3.20 2.82 6.49
CA THR A 602 -2.72 3.65 7.60
C THR A 602 -1.84 2.83 8.57
N GLY A 603 -0.70 3.39 8.97
CA GLY A 603 0.29 2.70 9.82
C GLY A 603 1.04 1.57 9.09
N PRO A 604 1.96 0.84 9.77
CA PRO A 604 2.80 -0.17 9.12
C PRO A 604 2.24 -1.59 9.19
N HIS A 605 1.34 -1.95 10.12
CA HIS A 605 0.78 -3.30 10.17
C HIS A 605 0.14 -3.75 8.84
N PRO A 606 -0.66 -2.92 8.13
CA PRO A 606 -1.21 -3.30 6.83
C PRO A 606 -0.14 -3.58 5.76
N LEU A 607 1.02 -2.94 5.85
CA LEU A 607 2.18 -3.20 4.98
C LEU A 607 2.87 -4.51 5.37
N GLY A 608 3.04 -4.71 6.68
CA GLY A 608 3.60 -5.92 7.27
C GLY A 608 2.91 -7.17 6.77
N GLU A 609 1.58 -7.20 6.76
CA GLU A 609 0.79 -8.31 6.24
C GLU A 609 1.16 -8.71 4.80
N ILE A 610 1.36 -7.73 3.93
CA ILE A 610 1.65 -7.94 2.51
C ILE A 610 3.08 -8.50 2.37
N TRP A 611 4.03 -7.94 3.12
CA TRP A 611 5.41 -8.41 3.15
C TRP A 611 5.54 -9.82 3.76
N ALA A 612 4.91 -10.06 4.91
CA ALA A 612 4.84 -11.37 5.56
C ALA A 612 4.21 -12.43 4.63
N SER A 613 3.16 -12.08 3.89
CA SER A 613 2.53 -12.97 2.90
C SER A 613 3.48 -13.33 1.76
N MET A 614 4.31 -12.40 1.29
CA MET A 614 5.38 -12.70 0.32
C MET A 614 6.46 -13.62 0.91
N LEU A 615 6.82 -13.45 2.18
CA LEU A 615 7.80 -14.31 2.86
C LEU A 615 7.24 -15.68 3.23
N TRP A 616 5.94 -15.81 3.49
CA TRP A 616 5.26 -17.08 3.72
C TRP A 616 5.21 -17.91 2.43
N ASP A 617 4.85 -17.29 1.30
CA ASP A 617 4.98 -17.89 -0.03
C ASP A 617 6.46 -18.28 -0.35
N LEU A 618 7.44 -17.53 0.16
CA LEU A 618 8.87 -17.87 0.01
C LEU A 618 9.26 -19.12 0.80
N TYR A 619 8.83 -19.19 2.06
CA TYR A 619 9.11 -20.27 2.99
C TYR A 619 8.57 -21.61 2.47
N TRP A 620 7.31 -21.62 2.02
CA TRP A 620 6.70 -22.82 1.43
C TRP A 620 7.32 -23.24 0.11
N ASN A 621 7.60 -22.32 -0.82
CA ASN A 621 8.28 -22.67 -2.08
C ASN A 621 9.71 -23.21 -1.86
N PHE A 622 10.37 -22.86 -0.75
CA PHE A 622 11.65 -23.48 -0.37
C PHE A 622 11.46 -24.86 0.26
N ILE A 623 10.43 -25.07 1.09
CA ILE A 623 10.08 -26.38 1.66
C ILE A 623 9.70 -27.38 0.55
N ASP A 624 8.91 -26.97 -0.44
CA ASP A 624 8.54 -27.82 -1.58
C ASP A 624 9.74 -28.30 -2.40
N LYS A 625 10.85 -27.54 -2.42
CA LYS A 625 12.10 -27.90 -3.13
C LYS A 625 13.09 -28.69 -2.27
N TYR A 626 13.16 -28.43 -0.96
CA TYR A 626 14.24 -28.90 -0.08
C TYR A 626 13.79 -29.70 1.15
N GLY A 627 12.47 -29.87 1.35
CA GLY A 627 11.88 -30.46 2.54
C GLY A 627 11.87 -29.53 3.77
N TYR A 628 11.16 -29.97 4.80
CA TYR A 628 11.14 -29.36 6.14
C TYR A 628 11.80 -30.32 7.13
N ASP A 629 12.50 -29.78 8.13
CA ASP A 629 12.96 -30.50 9.33
C ASP A 629 12.90 -29.52 10.51
N PRO A 630 12.29 -29.87 11.67
CA PRO A 630 12.20 -28.99 12.82
C PRO A 630 13.55 -28.75 13.53
N ASP A 631 14.61 -29.50 13.22
CA ASP A 631 15.96 -29.22 13.72
C ASP A 631 16.65 -28.11 12.90
N TRP A 632 16.68 -26.89 13.43
CA TRP A 632 17.32 -25.72 12.81
C TRP A 632 18.85 -25.85 12.60
N ASN A 633 19.50 -26.92 13.07
CA ASN A 633 20.87 -27.25 12.68
C ASN A 633 20.97 -27.82 11.25
N LYS A 634 19.86 -28.23 10.62
CA LYS A 634 19.79 -28.89 9.30
C LYS A 634 19.85 -27.88 8.15
N LYS A 635 21.03 -27.27 7.93
CA LYS A 635 21.26 -26.17 6.97
C LYS A 635 20.93 -26.44 5.49
N GLU A 636 20.54 -27.68 5.14
CA GLU A 636 20.12 -28.08 3.80
C GLU A 636 18.60 -28.09 3.57
N THR A 637 17.76 -27.84 4.58
CA THR A 637 16.30 -27.83 4.42
C THR A 637 15.73 -26.50 3.95
N GLY A 638 14.48 -26.52 3.47
CA GLY A 638 13.76 -25.36 2.97
C GLY A 638 13.49 -24.32 4.05
N ASN A 639 13.06 -24.74 5.24
CA ASN A 639 12.82 -23.84 6.37
C ASN A 639 14.10 -23.15 6.84
N TYR A 640 15.24 -23.85 6.91
CA TYR A 640 16.52 -23.19 7.21
C TYR A 640 16.89 -22.19 6.10
N LYS A 641 16.91 -22.64 4.84
CA LYS A 641 17.41 -21.82 3.72
C LYS A 641 16.58 -20.57 3.47
N SER A 642 15.25 -20.62 3.63
CA SER A 642 14.39 -19.45 3.43
C SER A 642 14.60 -18.40 4.53
N VAL A 643 14.50 -18.77 5.80
CA VAL A 643 14.70 -17.83 6.93
C VAL A 643 16.12 -17.28 6.96
N PHE A 644 17.13 -18.11 6.67
CA PHE A 644 18.51 -17.67 6.49
C PHE A 644 18.65 -16.59 5.41
N LEU A 645 18.00 -16.76 4.25
CA LEU A 645 18.03 -15.77 3.17
C LEU A 645 17.26 -14.48 3.49
N VAL A 646 16.20 -14.56 4.30
CA VAL A 646 15.50 -13.38 4.83
C VAL A 646 16.42 -12.59 5.77
N MET A 647 17.10 -13.26 6.69
CA MET A 647 18.01 -12.63 7.66
C MET A 647 19.29 -12.07 7.03
N GLU A 648 19.90 -12.78 6.07
CA GLU A 648 21.00 -12.21 5.27
C GLU A 648 20.50 -11.08 4.35
N GLY A 649 19.24 -11.12 3.91
CA GLY A 649 18.57 -9.99 3.25
C GLY A 649 18.52 -8.73 4.12
N MET A 650 18.12 -8.85 5.40
CA MET A 650 18.11 -7.73 6.36
C MET A 650 19.50 -7.09 6.54
N LYS A 651 20.56 -7.90 6.55
CA LYS A 651 21.95 -7.42 6.64
C LYS A 651 22.43 -6.71 5.38
N MET A 652 21.93 -7.12 4.21
CA MET A 652 22.39 -6.62 2.90
C MET A 652 21.56 -5.44 2.36
N GLN A 653 20.35 -5.20 2.90
CA GLN A 653 19.51 -4.07 2.47
C GLN A 653 20.00 -2.73 3.03
N SER A 654 19.71 -1.65 2.30
CA SER A 654 20.00 -0.29 2.75
C SER A 654 19.13 0.12 3.94
N CYS A 655 19.58 1.13 4.68
CA CYS A 655 18.74 1.80 5.67
C CYS A 655 17.48 2.41 5.01
N ASN A 656 16.35 2.39 5.71
CA ASN A 656 15.02 2.79 5.22
C ASN A 656 14.64 2.15 3.86
N PRO A 657 14.59 0.81 3.78
CA PRO A 657 14.26 0.09 2.55
C PRO A 657 12.75 0.13 2.26
N GLY A 658 12.42 0.23 0.98
CA GLY A 658 11.10 -0.14 0.44
C GLY A 658 11.06 -1.60 -0.01
N PHE A 659 9.89 -2.11 -0.42
CA PHE A 659 9.68 -3.54 -0.69
C PHE A 659 10.62 -4.08 -1.78
N LEU A 660 10.83 -3.30 -2.84
CA LEU A 660 11.78 -3.61 -3.92
C LEU A 660 13.21 -3.82 -3.40
N ALA A 661 13.64 -3.02 -2.41
CA ALA A 661 14.97 -3.13 -1.82
C ALA A 661 15.10 -4.41 -0.99
N GLY A 662 14.11 -4.73 -0.16
CA GLY A 662 14.08 -5.97 0.63
C GLY A 662 14.16 -7.23 -0.25
N ARG A 663 13.33 -7.31 -1.30
CA ARG A 663 13.36 -8.41 -2.28
C ARG A 663 14.73 -8.53 -2.95
N ASN A 664 15.29 -7.40 -3.41
CA ASN A 664 16.58 -7.38 -4.08
C ASN A 664 17.73 -7.77 -3.12
N ALA A 665 17.60 -7.51 -1.82
CA ALA A 665 18.55 -7.97 -0.81
C ALA A 665 18.46 -9.49 -0.55
N ILE A 666 17.26 -10.08 -0.55
CA ILE A 666 17.07 -11.55 -0.47
C ILE A 666 17.67 -12.23 -1.73
N LEU A 667 17.43 -11.69 -2.92
CA LEU A 667 18.10 -12.12 -4.15
C LEU A 667 19.63 -11.94 -4.09
N LYS A 668 20.11 -10.89 -3.41
CA LYS A 668 21.53 -10.64 -3.20
C LYS A 668 22.13 -11.68 -2.25
N ALA A 669 21.45 -12.05 -1.16
CA ALA A 669 21.85 -13.12 -0.26
C ALA A 669 21.97 -14.47 -1.01
N ASP A 670 21.00 -14.83 -1.86
CA ASP A 670 21.08 -16.05 -2.67
C ASP A 670 22.27 -16.03 -3.64
N SER A 671 22.58 -14.87 -4.22
CA SER A 671 23.78 -14.69 -5.07
C SER A 671 25.11 -14.88 -4.32
N VAL A 672 25.15 -14.63 -2.99
CA VAL A 672 26.36 -14.72 -2.16
C VAL A 672 26.51 -16.12 -1.56
N HIS A 673 25.44 -16.66 -0.96
CA HIS A 673 25.51 -17.89 -0.16
C HIS A 673 25.19 -19.16 -0.95
N PHE A 674 24.42 -19.06 -2.05
CA PHE A 674 24.05 -20.21 -2.89
C PHE A 674 24.31 -19.96 -4.39
N ALA A 675 25.15 -18.98 -4.72
CA ALA A 675 25.53 -18.62 -6.10
C ALA A 675 24.36 -18.35 -7.07
N GLY A 676 23.19 -17.95 -6.55
CA GLY A 676 21.97 -17.68 -7.32
C GLY A 676 21.10 -18.91 -7.60
N ALA A 677 21.34 -20.05 -6.94
CA ALA A 677 20.64 -21.32 -7.19
C ALA A 677 19.14 -21.34 -6.80
N ASN A 678 18.64 -20.32 -6.10
CA ASN A 678 17.22 -20.19 -5.74
C ASN A 678 16.55 -18.97 -6.35
N GLY A 679 17.27 -18.12 -7.09
CA GLY A 679 16.74 -16.94 -7.75
C GLY A 679 15.44 -17.18 -8.52
N LYS A 680 15.24 -18.37 -9.12
CA LYS A 680 13.97 -18.75 -9.77
C LYS A 680 12.79 -18.77 -8.79
N ILE A 681 12.90 -19.48 -7.65
CA ILE A 681 11.86 -19.48 -6.62
C ILE A 681 11.63 -18.07 -6.10
N ILE A 682 12.69 -17.32 -5.79
CA ILE A 682 12.56 -15.98 -5.21
C ILE A 682 11.82 -15.06 -6.19
N TRP A 683 12.14 -15.11 -7.50
CA TRP A 683 11.40 -14.36 -8.51
C TRP A 683 9.96 -14.85 -8.71
N GLU A 684 9.70 -16.16 -8.68
CA GLU A 684 8.35 -16.73 -8.82
C GLU A 684 7.45 -16.40 -7.62
N THR A 685 7.98 -16.46 -6.39
CA THR A 685 7.32 -15.99 -5.16
C THR A 685 6.96 -14.51 -5.23
N PHE A 686 7.94 -13.62 -5.40
CA PHE A 686 7.68 -12.18 -5.27
C PHE A 686 6.83 -11.64 -6.43
N ALA A 687 6.97 -12.20 -7.64
CA ALA A 687 6.10 -11.83 -8.76
C ALA A 687 4.64 -12.29 -8.56
N ARG A 688 4.37 -13.39 -7.84
CA ARG A 688 3.01 -13.88 -7.55
C ARG A 688 2.13 -12.84 -6.84
N ARG A 689 2.74 -12.00 -5.99
CA ARG A 689 2.07 -10.93 -5.23
C ARG A 689 2.43 -9.52 -5.72
N GLY A 690 2.68 -9.36 -7.03
CA GLY A 690 2.84 -8.04 -7.63
C GLY A 690 4.22 -7.37 -7.45
N LEU A 691 5.18 -8.00 -6.76
CA LEU A 691 6.54 -7.49 -6.59
C LEU A 691 7.51 -8.12 -7.62
N GLY A 692 7.11 -8.12 -8.89
CA GLY A 692 7.83 -8.71 -10.04
C GLY A 692 8.93 -7.84 -10.67
N TYR A 693 9.45 -8.28 -11.81
CA TYR A 693 10.67 -7.74 -12.43
C TYR A 693 10.50 -6.30 -12.96
N TYR A 694 9.32 -5.95 -13.48
CA TYR A 694 9.01 -4.62 -13.98
C TYR A 694 8.21 -3.76 -12.99
N VAL A 695 8.22 -4.11 -11.70
CA VAL A 695 7.56 -3.32 -10.64
C VAL A 695 8.13 -1.91 -10.59
N LYS A 696 7.25 -0.92 -10.40
CA LYS A 696 7.64 0.46 -10.07
C LYS A 696 7.43 0.61 -8.56
N SER A 697 8.49 0.89 -7.80
CA SER A 697 8.40 1.00 -6.33
C SER A 697 8.54 2.43 -5.82
N GLY A 698 8.21 3.40 -6.68
CA GLY A 698 8.52 4.84 -6.54
C GLY A 698 9.44 5.25 -5.39
N SER A 699 8.87 5.70 -4.29
CA SER A 699 9.55 6.24 -3.11
C SER A 699 9.31 5.36 -1.88
N PRO A 700 10.36 4.92 -1.15
CA PRO A 700 10.17 4.16 0.09
C PRO A 700 9.52 5.01 1.22
N ASN A 701 9.31 6.31 0.99
CA ASN A 701 8.63 7.24 1.91
C ASN A 701 7.22 7.64 1.45
N ASP A 702 6.66 7.00 0.42
CA ASP A 702 5.26 7.16 0.02
C ASP A 702 4.73 5.84 -0.56
N ARG A 703 3.93 5.11 0.23
CA ARG A 703 3.29 3.85 -0.19
C ARG A 703 2.37 3.99 -1.42
N ASN A 704 2.03 5.20 -1.85
CA ASN A 704 1.00 5.44 -2.86
C ASN A 704 1.54 5.59 -4.29
N ASP A 705 2.85 5.84 -4.47
CA ASP A 705 3.46 6.09 -5.79
C ASP A 705 3.95 4.81 -6.52
N GLY A 706 3.81 3.65 -5.87
CA GLY A 706 4.11 2.34 -6.44
C GLY A 706 3.18 1.88 -7.58
N THR A 707 3.59 0.85 -8.31
CA THR A 707 2.74 0.11 -9.25
C THR A 707 3.24 -1.32 -9.37
N GLU A 708 2.38 -2.28 -9.04
CA GLU A 708 2.69 -3.70 -9.11
C GLU A 708 3.01 -4.26 -10.52
N ASN A 709 3.65 -5.42 -10.55
CA ASN A 709 3.93 -6.22 -11.74
C ASN A 709 4.07 -7.71 -11.39
N PHE A 710 3.51 -8.59 -12.23
CA PHE A 710 3.53 -10.04 -12.02
C PHE A 710 4.54 -10.80 -12.90
N ASP A 711 5.43 -10.11 -13.61
CA ASP A 711 6.45 -10.77 -14.43
C ASP A 711 7.61 -11.30 -13.58
N VAL A 712 7.91 -12.59 -13.70
CA VAL A 712 9.19 -13.14 -13.21
C VAL A 712 10.36 -12.65 -14.08
N LEU A 713 11.57 -12.61 -13.52
CA LEU A 713 12.80 -12.22 -14.24
C LEU A 713 12.86 -12.88 -15.63
N PRO A 714 12.83 -12.12 -16.74
CA PRO A 714 12.62 -12.70 -18.07
C PRO A 714 13.68 -13.72 -18.53
N THR A 715 14.86 -13.80 -17.89
CA THR A 715 15.90 -14.79 -18.18
C THR A 715 15.65 -16.18 -17.57
N LEU A 716 14.67 -16.31 -16.67
CA LEU A 716 14.37 -17.57 -15.95
C LEU A 716 13.19 -18.37 -16.54
N ILE A 717 12.44 -17.79 -17.48
CA ILE A 717 11.47 -18.55 -18.27
C ILE A 717 12.22 -19.20 -19.44
N GLU A 718 12.51 -20.50 -19.30
CA GLU A 718 13.31 -21.32 -20.23
C GLU A 718 12.59 -21.60 -21.56
N LYS A 719 12.42 -20.55 -22.37
CA LYS A 719 11.87 -20.62 -23.73
C LYS A 719 12.65 -19.71 -24.68
N LEU A 720 12.50 -19.97 -25.98
CA LEU A 720 12.76 -18.90 -26.97
C LEU A 720 11.83 -17.72 -26.65
N LYS A 721 12.35 -16.50 -26.71
CA LYS A 721 11.60 -15.29 -26.49
C LYS A 721 11.66 -14.38 -27.71
N ILE A 722 10.54 -13.71 -27.96
CA ILE A 722 10.40 -12.69 -28.99
C ILE A 722 9.62 -11.52 -28.39
N THR A 723 10.05 -10.30 -28.68
CA THR A 723 9.28 -9.07 -28.47
C THR A 723 9.12 -8.35 -29.79
N LYS A 724 7.93 -7.80 -30.05
CA LYS A 724 7.64 -6.94 -31.19
C LYS A 724 7.22 -5.58 -30.65
N THR A 725 7.69 -4.51 -31.28
CA THR A 725 7.12 -3.17 -31.12
C THR A 725 6.82 -2.60 -32.51
N ALA A 726 5.84 -1.70 -32.56
CA ALA A 726 5.45 -0.96 -33.75
C ALA A 726 5.20 0.50 -33.35
N ASP A 727 5.13 1.41 -34.32
CA ASP A 727 4.60 2.75 -34.08
C ASP A 727 3.15 2.63 -33.57
N SER A 728 2.79 3.36 -32.51
CA SER A 728 1.48 3.22 -31.83
C SER A 728 0.31 3.73 -32.66
N SER A 729 0.56 4.71 -33.54
CA SER A 729 -0.38 5.11 -34.59
C SER A 729 0.32 5.47 -35.90
N VAL A 730 -0.45 5.51 -36.99
CA VAL A 730 0.06 5.78 -38.35
C VAL A 730 -0.99 6.53 -39.17
N ASP A 731 -0.59 7.50 -39.99
CA ASP A 731 -1.52 8.07 -40.97
C ASP A 731 -1.73 7.11 -42.16
N PRO A 732 -2.91 7.11 -42.80
CA PRO A 732 -3.16 6.33 -44.01
C PRO A 732 -2.08 6.53 -45.08
N GLY A 733 -1.59 5.44 -45.66
CA GLY A 733 -0.55 5.44 -46.69
C GLY A 733 0.89 5.66 -46.20
N LYS A 734 1.16 5.82 -44.90
CA LYS A 734 2.52 5.98 -44.34
C LYS A 734 3.19 4.65 -44.00
N GLU A 735 4.46 4.72 -43.64
CA GLU A 735 5.25 3.58 -43.17
C GLU A 735 5.09 3.38 -41.66
N ILE A 736 5.06 2.12 -41.22
CA ILE A 736 5.14 1.69 -39.81
C ILE A 736 6.50 1.02 -39.62
N THR A 737 7.27 1.47 -38.64
CA THR A 737 8.52 0.85 -38.20
C THR A 737 8.21 -0.29 -37.24
N ILE A 738 8.70 -1.49 -37.55
CA ILE A 738 8.59 -2.67 -36.69
C ILE A 738 9.99 -3.00 -36.14
N THR A 739 10.08 -3.25 -34.84
CA THR A 739 11.29 -3.78 -34.19
C THR A 739 11.00 -5.17 -33.66
N LEU A 740 11.90 -6.11 -33.91
CA LEU A 740 11.86 -7.49 -33.41
C LEU A 740 13.13 -7.78 -32.60
N ASN A 741 12.96 -8.24 -31.36
CA ASN A 741 14.06 -8.74 -30.54
C ASN A 741 13.81 -10.21 -30.19
N ALA A 742 14.74 -11.07 -30.56
CA ALA A 742 14.74 -12.51 -30.30
C ALA A 742 15.83 -12.86 -29.27
N VAL A 743 15.52 -13.73 -28.30
CA VAL A 743 16.51 -14.21 -27.31
C VAL A 743 16.29 -15.69 -27.01
N ASN A 744 17.37 -16.46 -26.89
CA ASN A 744 17.30 -17.85 -26.43
C ASN A 744 17.54 -17.95 -24.92
N HIS A 745 16.50 -18.28 -24.14
CA HIS A 745 16.63 -18.60 -22.70
C HIS A 745 16.48 -20.10 -22.39
N ILE A 746 16.37 -20.97 -23.38
CA ILE A 746 16.50 -22.42 -23.18
C ILE A 746 17.99 -22.70 -22.86
N PRO A 747 18.34 -23.48 -21.82
CA PRO A 747 19.74 -23.73 -21.42
C PRO A 747 20.52 -24.67 -22.36
N SER A 748 20.28 -24.58 -23.67
CA SER A 748 20.99 -25.28 -24.74
C SER A 748 20.91 -24.49 -26.06
N ARG A 749 21.86 -24.74 -26.98
CA ARG A 749 21.82 -24.18 -28.33
C ARG A 749 20.54 -24.59 -29.05
N GLN A 750 19.82 -23.62 -29.60
CA GLN A 750 18.72 -23.86 -30.54
C GLN A 750 19.24 -23.75 -31.97
N ASN A 751 18.88 -24.70 -32.84
CA ASN A 751 19.36 -24.74 -34.22
C ASN A 751 18.31 -24.19 -35.18
N ASN A 752 18.76 -23.69 -36.35
CA ASN A 752 17.90 -23.26 -37.47
C ASN A 752 16.69 -22.44 -37.02
N VAL A 753 16.94 -21.43 -36.18
CA VAL A 753 15.92 -20.56 -35.60
C VAL A 753 15.46 -19.55 -36.65
N ILE A 754 14.14 -19.38 -36.76
CA ILE A 754 13.47 -18.45 -37.65
C ILE A 754 12.53 -17.53 -36.87
N ILE A 755 12.20 -16.38 -37.44
CA ILE A 755 11.03 -15.59 -37.03
C ILE A 755 10.04 -15.52 -38.17
N THR A 756 8.77 -15.81 -37.90
CA THR A 756 7.65 -15.56 -38.80
C THR A 756 6.83 -14.36 -38.31
N ASP A 757 6.42 -13.48 -39.21
CA ASP A 757 5.56 -12.32 -38.91
C ASP A 757 4.46 -12.24 -39.98
N GLU A 758 3.19 -12.29 -39.57
CA GLU A 758 2.05 -12.27 -40.49
C GLU A 758 1.43 -10.87 -40.55
N LEU A 759 1.48 -10.27 -41.74
CA LEU A 759 1.01 -8.91 -41.97
C LEU A 759 -0.53 -8.88 -42.10
N PRO A 760 -1.25 -8.04 -41.33
CA PRO A 760 -2.70 -7.93 -41.44
C PRO A 760 -3.12 -7.32 -42.79
N ALA A 761 -4.37 -7.56 -43.20
CA ALA A 761 -4.90 -7.08 -44.48
C ALA A 761 -4.77 -5.56 -44.62
N GLY A 762 -4.19 -5.10 -45.74
CA GLY A 762 -3.90 -3.68 -45.98
C GLY A 762 -2.56 -3.19 -45.45
N ILE A 763 -1.76 -4.04 -44.79
CA ILE A 763 -0.32 -3.81 -44.61
C ILE A 763 0.46 -4.45 -45.77
N SER A 764 1.57 -3.82 -46.15
CA SER A 764 2.53 -4.35 -47.13
C SER A 764 3.97 -4.21 -46.63
N TYR A 765 4.85 -5.15 -46.99
CA TYR A 765 6.28 -5.08 -46.64
C TYR A 765 7.03 -4.07 -47.51
N VAL A 766 7.91 -3.26 -46.90
CA VAL A 766 8.83 -2.37 -47.64
C VAL A 766 10.14 -3.12 -47.88
N SER A 767 10.36 -3.65 -49.08
CA SER A 767 11.60 -4.38 -49.39
C SER A 767 12.83 -3.47 -49.33
N GLY A 768 13.95 -4.02 -48.87
CA GLY A 768 15.19 -3.30 -48.57
C GLY A 768 15.17 -2.54 -47.24
N SER A 769 14.15 -2.74 -46.40
CA SER A 769 14.01 -2.07 -45.10
C SER A 769 14.52 -2.88 -43.91
N SER A 770 14.82 -4.16 -44.08
CA SER A 770 15.34 -4.96 -42.96
C SER A 770 16.77 -4.56 -42.62
N SER A 771 17.06 -4.40 -41.33
CA SER A 771 18.43 -4.28 -40.80
C SER A 771 19.10 -5.64 -40.51
N LEU A 772 18.42 -6.75 -40.80
CA LEU A 772 18.98 -8.11 -40.86
C LEU A 772 19.18 -8.50 -42.33
N SER A 773 18.78 -9.72 -42.72
CA SER A 773 18.62 -10.15 -44.11
C SER A 773 17.16 -9.98 -44.55
N GLU A 774 16.91 -9.64 -45.82
CA GLU A 774 15.56 -9.60 -46.39
C GLU A 774 14.80 -10.92 -46.12
N PRO A 775 13.52 -10.85 -45.68
CA PRO A 775 12.73 -12.03 -45.38
C PRO A 775 12.33 -12.80 -46.64
N LYS A 776 12.08 -14.10 -46.49
CA LYS A 776 11.26 -14.84 -47.44
C LYS A 776 9.82 -14.32 -47.30
N VAL A 777 9.24 -13.80 -48.38
CA VAL A 777 7.86 -13.28 -48.40
C VAL A 777 6.96 -14.29 -49.10
N ASN A 778 5.91 -14.76 -48.42
CA ASN A 778 4.91 -15.67 -48.97
C ASN A 778 3.50 -15.13 -48.70
N GLY A 779 2.96 -14.38 -49.66
CA GLY A 779 1.75 -13.59 -49.44
C GLY A 779 1.99 -12.55 -48.35
N ASN A 780 1.22 -12.63 -47.26
CA ASN A 780 1.36 -11.74 -46.11
C ASN A 780 2.38 -12.24 -45.06
N LEU A 781 2.87 -13.48 -45.18
CA LEU A 781 3.80 -14.06 -44.21
C LEU A 781 5.25 -13.69 -44.56
N LEU A 782 5.93 -13.03 -43.63
CA LEU A 782 7.38 -12.81 -43.65
C LEU A 782 8.07 -13.94 -42.89
N THR A 783 9.23 -14.40 -43.35
CA THR A 783 10.09 -15.33 -42.61
C THR A 783 11.54 -14.88 -42.64
N PHE A 784 12.09 -14.55 -41.48
CA PHE A 784 13.48 -14.15 -41.24
C PHE A 784 14.28 -15.34 -40.71
N GLU A 785 15.50 -15.54 -41.20
CA GLU A 785 16.41 -16.62 -40.78
C GLU A 785 17.40 -16.06 -39.74
N LEU A 786 17.45 -16.62 -38.54
CA LEU A 786 18.44 -16.25 -37.50
C LEU A 786 19.64 -17.21 -37.46
N GLY A 787 19.51 -18.42 -38.02
CA GLY A 787 20.53 -19.46 -37.92
C GLY A 787 20.53 -20.11 -36.54
N ASN A 788 21.71 -20.42 -35.98
CA ASN A 788 21.80 -21.06 -34.66
C ASN A 788 21.91 -20.00 -33.56
N MET A 789 21.21 -20.21 -32.44
CA MET A 789 21.24 -19.34 -31.26
C MET A 789 21.78 -20.08 -30.04
N GLU A 790 22.91 -19.62 -29.51
CA GLU A 790 23.44 -20.09 -28.23
C GLU A 790 22.56 -19.65 -27.05
N TYR A 791 22.75 -20.26 -25.87
CA TYR A 791 22.07 -19.82 -24.65
C TYR A 791 22.44 -18.36 -24.31
N LYS A 792 21.42 -17.55 -23.98
CA LYS A 792 21.48 -16.09 -23.80
C LYS A 792 21.91 -15.28 -25.02
N GLN A 793 22.04 -15.88 -26.21
CA GLN A 793 22.22 -15.11 -27.45
C GLN A 793 20.95 -14.32 -27.75
N ALA A 794 21.12 -13.02 -28.03
CA ALA A 794 20.08 -12.11 -28.47
C ALA A 794 20.34 -11.65 -29.92
N VAL A 795 19.27 -11.42 -30.68
CA VAL A 795 19.30 -10.79 -32.00
C VAL A 795 18.22 -9.72 -32.02
N SER A 796 18.59 -8.49 -32.39
CA SER A 796 17.67 -7.35 -32.55
C SER A 796 17.75 -6.85 -33.98
N PHE A 797 16.61 -6.61 -34.61
CA PHE A 797 16.54 -5.96 -35.91
C PHE A 797 15.23 -5.19 -36.08
N THR A 798 15.23 -4.34 -37.09
CA THR A 798 14.09 -3.53 -37.52
C THR A 798 13.73 -3.86 -38.96
N TYR A 799 12.48 -3.60 -39.32
CA TYR A 799 12.03 -3.54 -40.70
C TYR A 799 10.85 -2.58 -40.82
N LYS A 800 10.47 -2.21 -42.05
CA LYS A 800 9.31 -1.35 -42.29
C LYS A 800 8.20 -2.09 -43.02
N THR A 801 6.99 -1.68 -42.68
CA THR A 801 5.78 -1.99 -43.43
C THR A 801 5.12 -0.69 -43.86
N LYS A 802 4.12 -0.76 -44.72
CA LYS A 802 3.36 0.39 -45.20
C LYS A 802 1.87 0.13 -45.09
N ALA A 803 1.17 1.08 -44.46
CA ALA A 803 -0.28 1.10 -44.34
C ALA A 803 -0.96 1.40 -45.68
N SER A 804 -2.13 0.81 -45.90
CA SER A 804 -3.04 1.23 -46.96
C SER A 804 -3.46 2.68 -46.80
N ILE A 805 -3.80 3.34 -47.90
CA ILE A 805 -4.42 4.67 -47.95
C ILE A 805 -5.95 4.60 -47.76
N ASP A 806 -6.54 3.44 -48.02
CA ASP A 806 -7.99 3.22 -47.98
C ASP A 806 -8.50 2.88 -46.56
N ASN A 807 -7.64 2.25 -45.76
CA ASN A 807 -7.89 1.97 -44.34
C ASN A 807 -7.65 3.23 -43.50
N LYS A 808 -8.62 3.62 -42.68
CA LYS A 808 -8.54 4.77 -41.77
C LYS A 808 -9.61 4.72 -40.69
N SER A 809 -9.34 5.32 -39.53
CA SER A 809 -10.39 5.60 -38.55
C SER A 809 -11.33 6.69 -39.06
N ILE A 810 -12.61 6.61 -38.68
CA ILE A 810 -13.66 7.55 -39.07
C ILE A 810 -14.13 8.29 -37.81
N LEU A 811 -14.10 9.62 -37.84
CA LEU A 811 -14.73 10.45 -36.81
C LEU A 811 -16.24 10.43 -37.01
N LEU A 812 -17.00 10.02 -35.98
CA LEU A 812 -18.45 9.94 -36.00
C LEU A 812 -19.09 11.13 -35.30
N GLN A 813 -18.52 11.54 -34.15
CA GLN A 813 -18.91 12.72 -33.37
C GLN A 813 -17.67 13.39 -32.79
N LYS A 814 -17.69 14.70 -32.63
CA LYS A 814 -16.70 15.47 -31.88
C LYS A 814 -17.42 16.52 -31.04
N GLU A 815 -16.93 16.74 -29.83
CA GLU A 815 -17.21 17.90 -29.00
C GLU A 815 -15.86 18.36 -28.43
N SER A 816 -15.48 19.62 -28.64
CA SER A 816 -14.28 20.20 -28.02
C SER A 816 -14.56 21.42 -27.17
N PHE A 817 -15.84 21.73 -26.95
CA PHE A 817 -16.23 22.83 -26.07
C PHE A 817 -15.70 24.20 -26.55
N ASP A 818 -15.47 24.38 -27.86
CA ASP A 818 -15.08 25.66 -28.46
C ASP A 818 -16.29 26.45 -29.04
N GLY A 819 -17.49 26.28 -28.47
CA GLY A 819 -18.74 26.83 -29.06
C GLY A 819 -20.00 26.70 -28.20
N ASP A 820 -21.17 26.81 -28.82
CA ASP A 820 -22.47 26.54 -28.17
C ASP A 820 -22.62 25.02 -27.93
N PHE A 821 -22.59 24.58 -26.66
CA PHE A 821 -22.73 23.16 -26.27
C PHE A 821 -24.11 22.88 -25.63
N ASP A 822 -24.65 21.69 -25.88
CA ASP A 822 -25.92 21.19 -25.30
C ASP A 822 -25.73 20.31 -24.04
N TRP A 823 -24.50 20.19 -23.53
CA TRP A 823 -24.17 19.43 -22.31
C TRP A 823 -24.63 20.17 -21.05
N TYR A 824 -24.97 19.43 -19.99
CA TYR A 824 -25.44 20.00 -18.73
C TYR A 824 -24.77 19.34 -17.53
N TYR A 825 -24.79 20.00 -16.37
CA TYR A 825 -24.20 19.51 -15.13
C TYR A 825 -25.15 19.62 -13.94
N GLN A 826 -24.84 18.89 -12.87
CA GLN A 826 -25.62 18.81 -11.64
C GLN A 826 -24.70 18.54 -10.44
N THR A 827 -24.91 19.27 -9.34
CA THR A 827 -24.37 18.90 -8.02
C THR A 827 -25.36 17.94 -7.36
N ASP A 828 -24.88 16.75 -7.03
CA ASP A 828 -25.63 15.69 -6.35
C ASP A 828 -25.41 15.75 -4.82
N VAL A 829 -24.20 16.12 -4.36
CA VAL A 829 -23.82 16.36 -2.96
C VAL A 829 -22.83 17.53 -2.87
N GLY A 830 -22.87 18.29 -1.78
CA GLY A 830 -21.91 19.37 -1.52
C GLY A 830 -22.31 20.70 -2.16
N GLY A 831 -21.30 21.47 -2.59
CA GLY A 831 -21.48 22.81 -3.19
C GLY A 831 -20.64 23.08 -4.45
N GLU A 832 -19.83 22.12 -4.89
CA GLU A 832 -19.05 22.23 -6.13
C GLU A 832 -19.89 21.80 -7.34
N GLU A 833 -19.61 22.40 -8.49
CA GLU A 833 -20.26 22.10 -9.77
C GLU A 833 -19.22 22.02 -10.90
N TRP A 834 -19.61 21.45 -12.04
CA TRP A 834 -18.77 21.50 -13.25
C TRP A 834 -18.90 22.87 -13.92
N PHE A 835 -17.78 23.45 -14.35
CA PHE A 835 -17.71 24.77 -14.96
C PHE A 835 -16.74 24.79 -16.16
N THR A 836 -16.77 25.86 -16.95
CA THR A 836 -15.87 26.06 -18.10
C THR A 836 -14.59 26.79 -17.69
N ASN A 837 -13.43 26.24 -18.04
CA ASN A 837 -12.12 26.72 -17.60
C ASN A 837 -11.30 27.31 -18.76
N PHE A 838 -10.94 28.59 -18.61
CA PHE A 838 -10.23 29.41 -19.60
C PHE A 838 -8.73 29.60 -19.30
N GLU A 839 -8.20 28.95 -18.26
CA GLU A 839 -6.77 28.94 -17.91
C GLU A 839 -6.11 27.59 -18.22
N VAL A 840 -6.92 26.53 -18.27
CA VAL A 840 -6.51 25.15 -18.52
C VAL A 840 -7.36 24.57 -19.64
N PHE A 841 -6.77 24.39 -20.81
CA PHE A 841 -7.39 23.77 -21.97
C PHE A 841 -6.37 23.06 -22.86
N ARG A 842 -6.89 22.32 -23.83
CA ARG A 842 -6.17 21.61 -24.89
C ARG A 842 -6.68 22.04 -26.27
N SER A 843 -7.99 22.29 -26.37
CA SER A 843 -8.63 22.96 -27.50
C SER A 843 -8.51 24.49 -27.36
N PRO A 844 -8.68 25.29 -28.43
CA PRO A 844 -8.26 26.70 -28.41
C PRO A 844 -8.97 27.65 -27.45
N GLU A 845 -10.17 27.35 -26.94
CA GLU A 845 -10.95 28.30 -26.13
C GLU A 845 -11.13 27.93 -24.65
N TYR A 846 -11.60 26.72 -24.30
CA TYR A 846 -11.76 26.28 -22.90
C TYR A 846 -11.91 24.76 -22.73
N SER A 847 -11.81 24.26 -21.50
CA SER A 847 -12.15 22.88 -21.12
C SER A 847 -13.29 22.84 -20.10
N PHE A 848 -13.86 21.66 -19.84
CA PHE A 848 -14.74 21.45 -18.68
C PHE A 848 -13.91 21.05 -17.45
N SER A 849 -14.30 21.53 -16.28
CA SER A 849 -13.56 21.32 -15.03
C SER A 849 -14.47 21.21 -13.81
N VAL A 850 -13.99 20.52 -12.78
CA VAL A 850 -14.53 20.52 -11.41
C VAL A 850 -13.36 20.52 -10.43
N TYR A 851 -13.45 21.28 -9.34
CA TYR A 851 -12.37 21.39 -8.35
C TYR A 851 -12.41 20.27 -7.31
N ASN A 852 -11.26 19.95 -6.74
CA ASN A 852 -11.14 19.09 -5.57
C ASN A 852 -11.13 19.94 -4.29
N VAL A 853 -11.94 19.60 -3.29
CA VAL A 853 -12.12 20.42 -2.08
C VAL A 853 -12.18 19.56 -0.82
N ALA A 854 -11.85 20.14 0.34
CA ALA A 854 -11.98 19.51 1.66
C ALA A 854 -13.45 19.48 2.15
N ALA A 855 -14.33 18.80 1.41
CA ALA A 855 -15.72 18.60 1.75
C ALA A 855 -16.30 17.37 1.01
N ASP A 856 -17.31 16.73 1.59
CA ASP A 856 -18.15 15.75 0.88
C ASP A 856 -18.79 16.41 -0.36
N THR A 857 -18.36 16.02 -1.57
CA THR A 857 -18.95 16.49 -2.83
C THR A 857 -19.24 15.36 -3.81
N ASP A 858 -20.24 15.57 -4.66
CA ASP A 858 -20.61 14.69 -5.77
C ASP A 858 -21.15 15.57 -6.91
N ALA A 859 -20.44 15.63 -8.03
CA ALA A 859 -20.70 16.53 -9.14
C ALA A 859 -20.65 15.79 -10.48
N SER A 860 -21.73 15.90 -11.25
CA SER A 860 -21.98 15.15 -12.48
C SER A 860 -22.05 16.06 -13.71
N LEU A 861 -21.28 15.78 -14.75
CA LEU A 861 -21.36 16.38 -16.10
C LEU A 861 -21.95 15.36 -17.08
N TYR A 862 -23.02 15.73 -17.77
CA TYR A 862 -23.83 14.88 -18.65
C TYR A 862 -23.69 15.29 -20.12
N SER A 863 -23.48 14.31 -20.99
CA SER A 863 -23.52 14.51 -22.44
C SER A 863 -24.94 14.56 -22.99
N ILE A 864 -25.08 15.06 -24.22
CA ILE A 864 -26.25 14.75 -25.05
C ILE A 864 -26.30 13.24 -25.36
N PRO A 865 -27.48 12.68 -25.73
CA PRO A 865 -27.58 11.28 -26.16
C PRO A 865 -26.95 11.06 -27.54
N TYR A 866 -25.94 10.20 -27.62
CA TYR A 866 -25.31 9.80 -28.88
C TYR A 866 -25.80 8.42 -29.34
N THR A 867 -26.10 8.28 -30.62
CA THR A 867 -26.33 6.95 -31.22
C THR A 867 -24.99 6.32 -31.58
N ILE A 868 -24.70 5.14 -31.04
CA ILE A 868 -23.43 4.44 -31.27
C ILE A 868 -23.52 3.59 -32.54
N ASP A 869 -22.69 3.88 -33.54
CA ASP A 869 -22.61 3.13 -34.81
C ASP A 869 -21.13 2.96 -35.24
N GLY A 870 -20.87 2.24 -36.32
CA GLY A 870 -19.52 1.88 -36.77
C GLY A 870 -19.16 0.42 -36.47
N SER A 871 -18.02 -0.04 -36.97
CA SER A 871 -17.54 -1.43 -36.84
C SER A 871 -16.81 -1.68 -35.51
N ASN A 872 -16.00 -0.71 -35.07
CA ASN A 872 -15.28 -0.66 -33.81
C ASN A 872 -15.50 0.72 -33.16
N PRO A 873 -16.73 1.04 -32.70
CA PRO A 873 -16.99 2.31 -32.05
C PRO A 873 -16.19 2.45 -30.74
N VAL A 874 -15.52 3.57 -30.59
CA VAL A 874 -14.70 3.92 -29.42
C VAL A 874 -14.95 5.38 -29.05
N LEU A 875 -15.15 5.62 -27.75
CA LEU A 875 -15.07 6.95 -27.15
C LEU A 875 -13.60 7.28 -26.90
N ARG A 876 -13.17 8.48 -27.26
CA ARG A 876 -11.95 9.11 -26.75
C ARG A 876 -12.30 10.46 -26.13
N PHE A 877 -11.77 10.73 -24.94
CA PHE A 877 -11.70 12.06 -24.35
C PHE A 877 -10.26 12.35 -23.91
N TYR A 878 -9.87 13.62 -23.85
CA TYR A 878 -8.66 14.03 -23.17
C TYR A 878 -9.00 14.51 -21.77
N HIS A 879 -8.13 14.23 -20.80
CA HIS A 879 -8.30 14.72 -19.44
C HIS A 879 -6.98 14.88 -18.69
N ARG A 880 -7.02 15.62 -17.59
CA ARG A 880 -5.99 15.66 -16.55
C ARG A 880 -6.65 15.80 -15.18
N TYR A 881 -6.03 15.23 -14.16
CA TYR A 881 -6.56 15.18 -12.79
C TYR A 881 -5.42 15.29 -11.77
N ASN A 882 -5.76 15.91 -10.63
CA ASN A 882 -4.92 16.08 -9.45
C ASN A 882 -5.85 16.05 -8.22
N THR A 883 -5.91 14.92 -7.53
CA THR A 883 -6.86 14.63 -6.43
C THR A 883 -6.14 13.85 -5.33
N GLU A 884 -6.75 13.69 -4.15
CA GLU A 884 -6.19 12.82 -3.13
C GLU A 884 -6.27 11.33 -3.54
N THR A 885 -5.09 10.69 -3.67
CA THR A 885 -4.96 9.31 -4.15
C THR A 885 -5.75 8.32 -3.30
N GLY A 886 -6.76 7.69 -3.90
CA GLY A 886 -7.61 6.68 -3.27
C GLY A 886 -8.83 7.25 -2.52
N ASN A 887 -8.85 8.53 -2.15
CA ASN A 887 -9.99 9.15 -1.46
C ASN A 887 -10.86 9.98 -2.43
N ASP A 888 -10.23 10.86 -3.21
CA ASP A 888 -10.92 11.75 -4.15
C ASP A 888 -10.71 11.29 -5.59
N GLY A 889 -11.70 11.47 -6.46
CA GLY A 889 -11.52 11.16 -7.88
C GLY A 889 -12.77 11.20 -8.73
N GLY A 890 -12.58 10.87 -10.01
CA GLY A 890 -13.66 10.91 -10.99
C GLY A 890 -13.69 9.71 -11.94
N PHE A 891 -14.90 9.28 -12.29
CA PHE A 891 -15.17 8.11 -13.12
C PHE A 891 -16.20 8.41 -14.20
N LEU A 892 -16.40 7.44 -15.09
CA LEU A 892 -17.28 7.54 -16.25
C LEU A 892 -18.43 6.56 -16.09
N GLU A 893 -19.66 7.03 -16.24
CA GLU A 893 -20.87 6.23 -16.28
C GLU A 893 -21.56 6.34 -17.64
N VAL A 894 -22.33 5.33 -17.99
CA VAL A 894 -23.22 5.32 -19.17
C VAL A 894 -24.65 5.02 -18.77
N SER A 895 -25.61 5.70 -19.42
CA SER A 895 -27.03 5.34 -19.47
C SER A 895 -27.36 4.89 -20.88
N ILE A 896 -27.98 3.71 -21.02
CA ILE A 896 -28.31 3.07 -22.30
C ILE A 896 -29.82 3.12 -22.51
N ASP A 897 -30.26 3.63 -23.66
CA ASP A 897 -31.67 3.83 -24.05
C ASP A 897 -32.54 4.56 -22.99
N GLY A 898 -31.92 5.39 -22.15
CA GLY A 898 -32.59 6.10 -21.05
C GLY A 898 -32.74 5.29 -19.74
N GLY A 899 -32.01 4.19 -19.59
CA GLY A 899 -31.94 3.41 -18.35
C GLY A 899 -31.15 4.09 -17.21
N THR A 900 -30.98 3.39 -16.10
CA THR A 900 -30.10 3.83 -15.00
C THR A 900 -28.65 3.97 -15.46
N PHE A 901 -27.94 4.95 -14.91
CA PHE A 901 -26.49 5.06 -15.08
C PHE A 901 -25.77 3.88 -14.42
N THR A 902 -24.69 3.45 -15.06
CA THR A 902 -23.80 2.37 -14.60
C THR A 902 -22.35 2.76 -14.89
N PRO A 903 -21.40 2.56 -13.96
CA PRO A 903 -19.98 2.78 -14.21
C PRO A 903 -19.46 1.95 -15.39
N VAL A 904 -18.66 2.57 -16.25
CA VAL A 904 -17.86 1.88 -17.26
C VAL A 904 -16.81 1.05 -16.52
N ALA A 905 -16.65 -0.22 -16.86
CA ALA A 905 -15.70 -1.10 -16.19
C ALA A 905 -14.25 -0.77 -16.61
N LYS A 906 -13.28 -1.00 -15.71
CA LYS A 906 -11.84 -0.77 -15.95
C LYS A 906 -11.35 -1.48 -17.22
N GLU A 907 -11.89 -2.66 -17.49
CA GLU A 907 -11.56 -3.55 -18.60
C GLU A 907 -12.08 -3.04 -19.96
N GLN A 908 -13.01 -2.08 -19.97
CA GLN A 908 -13.50 -1.44 -21.20
C GLN A 908 -12.56 -0.32 -21.70
N PHE A 909 -11.62 0.14 -20.86
CA PHE A 909 -10.61 1.11 -21.26
C PHE A 909 -9.48 0.43 -22.03
N ILE A 910 -9.51 0.52 -23.36
CA ILE A 910 -8.49 -0.04 -24.24
C ILE A 910 -7.17 0.76 -24.25
N ARG A 911 -7.18 1.97 -23.67
CA ARG A 911 -5.99 2.79 -23.41
C ARG A 911 -6.27 3.82 -22.31
N ASN A 912 -5.31 4.00 -21.40
CA ASN A 912 -5.32 4.97 -20.30
C ASN A 912 -6.59 4.88 -19.42
N GLY A 913 -6.86 3.69 -18.87
CA GLY A 913 -7.97 3.47 -17.93
C GLY A 913 -7.70 3.95 -16.50
N TYR A 914 -8.68 3.72 -15.62
CA TYR A 914 -8.66 4.10 -14.20
C TYR A 914 -7.38 3.71 -13.46
N THR A 915 -6.91 4.60 -12.58
CA THR A 915 -5.66 4.44 -11.83
C THR A 915 -5.79 3.55 -10.60
N GLY A 916 -6.94 3.55 -9.93
CA GLY A 916 -7.16 2.77 -8.71
C GLY A 916 -8.61 2.75 -8.24
N PRO A 917 -8.90 1.99 -7.16
CA PRO A 917 -10.18 2.07 -6.46
C PRO A 917 -10.30 3.38 -5.67
N LEU A 918 -11.53 3.82 -5.41
CA LEU A 918 -11.86 4.86 -4.44
C LEU A 918 -12.31 4.27 -3.09
N ASN A 919 -12.11 5.05 -2.03
CA ASN A 919 -12.59 4.81 -0.69
C ASN A 919 -14.12 4.69 -0.67
N TYR A 920 -14.65 3.80 0.18
CA TYR A 920 -16.09 3.63 0.31
C TYR A 920 -16.77 4.86 0.93
N SER A 921 -16.05 5.74 1.65
CA SER A 921 -16.59 7.01 2.17
C SER A 921 -17.18 7.88 1.05
N THR A 922 -16.42 8.11 -0.02
CA THR A 922 -16.67 9.13 -1.05
C THR A 922 -17.96 8.88 -1.84
N PHE A 923 -18.25 7.62 -2.19
CA PHE A 923 -19.39 7.25 -3.05
C PHE A 923 -20.28 6.14 -2.50
N ALA A 924 -20.01 5.60 -1.31
CA ALA A 924 -20.71 4.46 -0.71
C ALA A 924 -20.93 3.26 -1.68
N THR A 925 -19.99 3.08 -2.62
CA THR A 925 -20.06 2.13 -3.74
C THR A 925 -18.85 1.19 -3.66
N PRO A 926 -19.03 -0.10 -3.32
CA PRO A 926 -17.92 -1.04 -3.18
C PRO A 926 -17.14 -1.24 -4.48
N ASN A 927 -15.81 -1.34 -4.40
CA ASN A 927 -14.90 -1.60 -5.53
C ASN A 927 -15.03 -0.61 -6.72
N LEU A 928 -15.44 0.63 -6.46
CA LEU A 928 -15.52 1.66 -7.50
C LEU A 928 -14.11 2.07 -7.96
N TYR A 929 -13.78 1.80 -9.23
CA TYR A 929 -12.54 2.30 -9.85
C TYR A 929 -12.74 3.68 -10.48
N ALA A 930 -11.73 4.54 -10.37
CA ALA A 930 -11.75 5.91 -10.88
C ALA A 930 -10.37 6.40 -11.34
N PHE A 931 -10.36 7.61 -11.92
CA PHE A 931 -9.17 8.44 -12.03
C PHE A 931 -8.99 9.19 -10.72
N SER A 932 -7.98 8.78 -9.95
CA SER A 932 -7.62 9.32 -8.64
C SER A 932 -6.10 9.49 -8.54
N GLY A 933 -5.65 10.42 -7.70
CA GLY A 933 -4.26 10.82 -7.56
C GLY A 933 -3.86 11.88 -8.60
N ASN A 934 -2.62 11.83 -9.08
CA ASN A 934 -2.07 12.81 -10.02
C ASN A 934 -1.75 12.20 -11.39
N SER A 935 -2.21 12.86 -12.46
CA SER A 935 -1.97 12.45 -13.86
C SER A 935 -0.55 12.72 -14.41
N GLY A 936 0.31 13.37 -13.61
CA GLY A 936 1.69 13.72 -13.95
C GLY A 936 1.89 15.21 -14.28
N GLY A 937 3.16 15.66 -14.24
CA GLY A 937 3.57 17.03 -14.56
C GLY A 937 3.81 17.95 -13.35
N ASP A 938 4.31 19.16 -13.60
CA ASP A 938 4.49 20.21 -12.60
C ASP A 938 3.28 21.15 -12.61
N TRP A 939 2.39 20.96 -11.63
CA TRP A 939 1.12 21.69 -11.56
C TRP A 939 1.26 23.19 -11.26
N LYS A 940 2.50 23.71 -11.08
CA LYS A 940 2.78 25.10 -10.68
C LYS A 940 3.14 26.03 -11.84
N ASN A 941 3.40 25.51 -13.04
CA ASN A 941 4.01 26.29 -14.11
C ASN A 941 3.31 26.07 -15.47
N ILE A 942 2.17 26.73 -15.65
CA ILE A 942 1.15 26.47 -16.72
C ILE A 942 1.68 26.61 -18.16
N ASP A 943 2.84 27.24 -18.38
CA ASP A 943 3.41 27.52 -19.70
C ASP A 943 3.92 26.27 -20.47
N ASN A 944 2.96 25.56 -21.11
CA ASN A 944 3.12 24.82 -22.38
C ASN A 944 3.93 23.49 -22.43
N ASP A 945 4.05 22.68 -21.36
CA ASP A 945 4.69 21.35 -21.49
C ASP A 945 4.14 20.22 -20.58
N TYR A 946 2.80 20.10 -20.44
CA TYR A 946 2.17 18.96 -19.72
C TYR A 946 1.30 18.07 -20.61
N PRO A 947 1.43 16.73 -20.51
CA PRO A 947 0.67 15.80 -21.32
C PRO A 947 -0.77 15.64 -20.79
N TRP A 948 -1.74 16.16 -21.54
CA TRP A 948 -3.12 15.70 -21.41
C TRP A 948 -3.21 14.21 -21.73
N VAL A 949 -3.85 13.42 -20.85
CA VAL A 949 -4.03 11.98 -21.01
C VAL A 949 -5.16 11.71 -22.00
N ASP A 950 -4.94 10.88 -23.03
CA ASP A 950 -5.96 10.51 -24.01
C ASP A 950 -6.51 9.11 -23.74
N SER A 951 -7.78 9.04 -23.31
CA SER A 951 -8.37 7.83 -22.72
C SER A 951 -9.45 7.26 -23.63
N TYR A 952 -9.39 5.95 -23.89
CA TYR A 952 -10.18 5.29 -24.94
C TYR A 952 -11.03 4.17 -24.35
N VAL A 953 -12.34 4.19 -24.60
CA VAL A 953 -13.32 3.21 -24.12
C VAL A 953 -13.95 2.48 -25.30
N ASP A 954 -13.96 1.16 -25.29
CA ASP A 954 -14.65 0.35 -26.30
C ASP A 954 -16.18 0.44 -26.11
N LEU A 955 -16.90 0.79 -27.18
CA LEU A 955 -18.36 0.99 -27.16
C LEU A 955 -19.12 -0.10 -27.94
N LYS A 956 -18.47 -1.19 -28.37
CA LYS A 956 -19.11 -2.24 -29.21
C LYS A 956 -20.39 -2.80 -28.60
N ASP A 957 -20.41 -3.02 -27.28
CA ASP A 957 -21.58 -3.55 -26.57
C ASP A 957 -22.78 -2.59 -26.56
N TYR A 958 -22.53 -1.30 -26.86
CA TYR A 958 -23.55 -0.26 -26.98
C TYR A 958 -23.96 0.02 -28.45
N LYS A 959 -23.46 -0.75 -29.43
CA LYS A 959 -23.76 -0.52 -30.85
C LYS A 959 -25.26 -0.60 -31.14
N GLY A 960 -25.77 0.39 -31.86
CA GLY A 960 -27.18 0.55 -32.19
C GLY A 960 -28.04 1.09 -31.03
N LYS A 961 -27.42 1.54 -29.93
CA LYS A 961 -28.10 2.14 -28.78
C LYS A 961 -27.96 3.66 -28.75
N SER A 962 -28.87 4.30 -28.03
CA SER A 962 -28.70 5.68 -27.57
C SER A 962 -27.98 5.67 -26.24
N VAL A 963 -26.82 6.34 -26.14
CA VAL A 963 -25.99 6.40 -24.94
C VAL A 963 -25.83 7.83 -24.47
N VAL A 964 -26.09 8.08 -23.19
CA VAL A 964 -25.67 9.30 -22.49
C VAL A 964 -24.46 8.94 -21.64
N PHE A 965 -23.39 9.72 -21.75
CA PHE A 965 -22.21 9.62 -20.92
C PHE A 965 -22.32 10.58 -19.74
N ARG A 966 -21.87 10.16 -18.56
CA ARG A 966 -21.77 10.99 -17.36
C ARG A 966 -20.37 10.91 -16.77
N PHE A 967 -19.67 12.04 -16.73
CA PHE A 967 -18.42 12.18 -15.99
C PHE A 967 -18.78 12.65 -14.58
N ARG A 968 -18.46 11.83 -13.58
CA ARG A 968 -18.86 12.08 -12.19
C ARG A 968 -17.63 12.14 -11.30
N PHE A 969 -17.58 13.16 -10.46
CA PHE A 969 -16.45 13.50 -9.60
C PHE A 969 -16.93 13.65 -8.16
N GLY A 970 -16.08 13.29 -7.20
CA GLY A 970 -16.39 13.47 -5.79
C GLY A 970 -15.14 13.55 -4.93
N SER A 971 -15.29 14.25 -3.82
CA SER A 971 -14.25 14.50 -2.82
C SER A 971 -14.75 14.22 -1.41
N ASP A 972 -13.82 14.04 -0.47
CA ASP A 972 -14.08 13.83 0.96
C ASP A 972 -13.66 15.04 1.82
N PRO A 973 -13.99 15.08 3.13
CA PRO A 973 -13.75 16.25 3.99
C PRO A 973 -12.31 16.42 4.51
N LEU A 974 -11.32 15.66 4.02
CA LEU A 974 -9.97 15.56 4.62
C LEU A 974 -8.81 16.06 3.73
N ALA A 975 -9.11 16.68 2.58
CA ALA A 975 -8.16 16.91 1.48
C ALA A 975 -6.75 17.44 1.85
N THR A 976 -5.74 16.81 1.23
CA THR A 976 -4.33 17.20 1.28
C THR A 976 -3.81 17.72 -0.08
N GLY A 977 -3.79 19.04 -0.26
CA GLY A 977 -3.18 19.68 -1.44
C GLY A 977 -3.41 21.19 -1.50
N SER A 978 -2.41 21.97 -1.91
CA SER A 978 -2.45 23.45 -1.92
C SER A 978 -2.23 24.08 -3.31
N ASP A 979 -2.47 23.31 -4.37
CA ASP A 979 -2.27 23.68 -5.77
C ASP A 979 -3.58 23.46 -6.54
N ILE A 980 -3.61 23.76 -7.85
CA ILE A 980 -4.82 23.57 -8.67
C ILE A 980 -5.18 22.07 -8.69
N ALA A 981 -6.24 21.69 -7.98
CA ALA A 981 -6.69 20.32 -7.77
C ALA A 981 -8.12 20.14 -8.28
N GLY A 982 -8.43 18.97 -8.84
CA GLY A 982 -9.68 18.70 -9.56
C GLY A 982 -9.51 17.83 -10.80
N TRP A 983 -10.57 17.70 -11.60
CA TRP A 983 -10.59 16.95 -12.87
C TRP A 983 -11.00 17.88 -14.02
N PHE A 984 -10.24 17.81 -15.13
CA PHE A 984 -10.35 18.66 -16.31
C PHE A 984 -10.55 17.75 -17.55
N ILE A 985 -11.48 18.08 -18.45
CA ILE A 985 -11.89 17.26 -19.61
C ILE A 985 -12.02 18.11 -20.88
N ASP A 986 -11.48 17.61 -22.00
CA ASP A 986 -11.41 18.30 -23.30
C ASP A 986 -11.46 17.27 -24.48
N ASP A 987 -11.68 17.73 -25.72
CA ASP A 987 -11.57 17.00 -26.99
C ASP A 987 -12.30 15.61 -26.98
N PHE A 988 -13.56 15.62 -26.53
CA PHE A 988 -14.46 14.46 -26.56
C PHE A 988 -14.78 14.06 -28.01
N SER A 989 -14.78 12.75 -28.29
CA SER A 989 -14.97 12.24 -29.64
C SER A 989 -15.41 10.79 -29.67
N ILE A 990 -16.33 10.46 -30.58
CA ILE A 990 -16.73 9.08 -30.89
C ILE A 990 -16.21 8.75 -32.29
N MET A 991 -15.52 7.62 -32.42
CA MET A 991 -14.83 7.22 -33.65
C MET A 991 -15.10 5.74 -33.96
N ASP A 992 -15.26 5.40 -35.24
CA ASP A 992 -15.10 4.02 -35.72
C ASP A 992 -13.61 3.81 -36.00
N ILE A 993 -12.90 3.12 -35.09
CA ILE A 993 -11.44 3.01 -35.21
C ILE A 993 -11.03 1.89 -36.16
N TYR A 994 -10.06 2.19 -37.02
CA TYR A 994 -9.31 1.17 -37.75
C TYR A 994 -7.96 0.96 -37.07
N LYS A 995 -7.60 -0.31 -36.82
CA LYS A 995 -6.31 -0.70 -36.26
C LYS A 995 -5.73 -1.90 -37.00
N TYR A 996 -4.42 -1.91 -37.17
CA TYR A 996 -3.68 -3.07 -37.61
C TYR A 996 -3.18 -3.83 -36.40
N ALA A 997 -3.54 -5.10 -36.26
CA ALA A 997 -3.04 -6.00 -35.21
C ALA A 997 -2.16 -7.08 -35.85
N ALA A 998 -0.92 -7.24 -35.36
CA ALA A 998 0.05 -8.14 -35.98
C ALA A 998 0.91 -8.90 -34.94
N GLN A 999 1.09 -10.20 -35.14
CA GLN A 999 1.85 -11.10 -34.26
C GLN A 999 3.15 -11.56 -34.93
N ALA A 1000 4.21 -11.74 -34.13
CA ALA A 1000 5.43 -12.43 -34.58
C ALA A 1000 5.68 -13.68 -33.72
N CYS A 1001 6.22 -14.74 -34.34
CA CYS A 1001 6.59 -15.98 -33.67
C CYS A 1001 8.04 -16.35 -33.98
N ILE A 1002 8.81 -16.70 -32.94
CA ILE A 1002 10.14 -17.31 -33.06
C ILE A 1002 10.00 -18.83 -32.95
N ILE A 1003 10.67 -19.57 -33.84
CA ILE A 1003 10.57 -21.04 -33.94
C ILE A 1003 11.95 -21.64 -34.20
N SER A 1004 12.27 -22.75 -33.54
CA SER A 1004 13.53 -23.51 -33.74
C SER A 1004 13.37 -24.66 -34.74
N ASP A 1005 14.48 -25.30 -35.09
CA ASP A 1005 14.57 -26.48 -35.96
C ASP A 1005 13.80 -26.32 -37.28
N GLY A 1006 14.00 -25.18 -37.94
CA GLY A 1006 13.42 -24.86 -39.25
C GLY A 1006 11.90 -24.69 -39.25
N GLY A 1007 11.30 -24.39 -38.09
CA GLY A 1007 9.85 -24.26 -37.93
C GLY A 1007 9.16 -25.46 -37.27
N THR A 1008 9.91 -26.37 -36.65
CA THR A 1008 9.36 -27.61 -36.04
C THR A 1008 9.72 -27.83 -34.57
N GLY A 1009 10.65 -27.06 -34.01
CA GLY A 1009 11.08 -27.14 -32.62
C GLY A 1009 10.25 -26.30 -31.66
N SER A 1010 10.85 -25.88 -30.54
CA SER A 1010 10.26 -24.91 -29.61
C SER A 1010 9.80 -23.64 -30.34
N MET A 1011 8.60 -23.17 -29.98
CA MET A 1011 7.97 -21.96 -30.52
C MET A 1011 7.57 -21.01 -29.39
N ALA A 1012 7.65 -19.70 -29.64
CA ALA A 1012 7.00 -18.67 -28.84
C ALA A 1012 6.55 -17.51 -29.71
N CYS A 1013 5.42 -16.88 -29.37
CA CYS A 1013 4.87 -15.74 -30.10
C CYS A 1013 4.71 -14.52 -29.19
N THR A 1014 4.67 -13.34 -29.79
CA THR A 1014 4.27 -12.10 -29.11
C THR A 1014 2.76 -12.09 -28.86
N ASN A 1015 2.25 -11.17 -28.04
CA ASN A 1015 0.87 -10.73 -28.22
C ASN A 1015 0.74 -10.01 -29.57
N ALA A 1016 -0.49 -9.85 -30.08
CA ALA A 1016 -0.72 -9.00 -31.24
C ALA A 1016 -0.39 -7.54 -30.86
N ILE A 1017 0.53 -6.91 -31.59
CA ILE A 1017 0.83 -5.49 -31.41
C ILE A 1017 -0.12 -4.70 -32.29
N GLU A 1018 -0.75 -3.66 -31.73
CA GLU A 1018 -1.74 -2.85 -32.40
C GLU A 1018 -1.18 -1.47 -32.78
N THR A 1019 -1.32 -1.10 -34.04
CA THR A 1019 -1.09 0.25 -34.56
C THR A 1019 -2.43 0.85 -34.96
N LEU A 1020 -2.86 1.92 -34.29
CA LEU A 1020 -4.09 2.64 -34.62
C LEU A 1020 -3.90 3.49 -35.89
N VAL A 1021 -4.84 3.45 -36.82
CA VAL A 1021 -4.75 4.27 -38.03
C VAL A 1021 -5.42 5.60 -37.76
N ASN A 1022 -4.68 6.69 -37.87
CA ASN A 1022 -5.18 8.04 -37.65
C ASN A 1022 -6.32 8.37 -38.64
N ILE A 1023 -7.14 9.36 -38.27
CA ILE A 1023 -8.12 9.95 -39.17
C ILE A 1023 -7.35 10.68 -40.28
N ASP A 1024 -7.57 10.29 -41.54
CA ASP A 1024 -7.15 11.09 -42.71
C ASP A 1024 -7.72 12.51 -42.56
N GLY A 1025 -6.86 13.54 -42.65
CA GLY A 1025 -7.12 14.93 -42.22
C GLY A 1025 -8.23 15.71 -42.94
N ARG A 1026 -9.15 15.00 -43.58
CA ARG A 1026 -10.42 15.48 -44.13
C ARG A 1026 -11.54 15.15 -43.14
N VAL A 1027 -11.84 16.10 -42.26
CA VAL A 1027 -13.10 16.09 -41.50
C VAL A 1027 -14.31 16.01 -42.45
N GLY A 1028 -15.44 15.51 -41.94
CA GLY A 1028 -16.73 15.61 -42.62
C GLY A 1028 -17.09 17.08 -42.91
N THR A 1029 -17.96 17.32 -43.88
CA THR A 1029 -18.16 18.67 -44.45
C THR A 1029 -18.96 19.62 -43.55
N GLN A 1030 -18.30 20.15 -42.51
CA GLN A 1030 -18.47 21.52 -42.05
C GLN A 1030 -17.08 22.18 -42.04
N GLU A 1031 -16.93 23.28 -42.76
CA GLU A 1031 -15.76 24.14 -42.61
C GLU A 1031 -16.04 25.19 -41.54
N ASP A 1032 -15.63 24.91 -40.30
CA ASP A 1032 -15.46 25.96 -39.30
C ASP A 1032 -14.31 26.86 -39.71
N ASN A 1033 -14.64 27.83 -40.57
CA ASN A 1033 -13.74 28.93 -40.94
C ASN A 1033 -13.58 29.85 -39.72
N ILE A 1034 -12.68 29.47 -38.81
CA ILE A 1034 -12.19 30.32 -37.73
C ILE A 1034 -11.44 31.50 -38.37
N ASP A 1035 -12.19 32.57 -38.63
CA ASP A 1035 -11.75 33.78 -39.33
C ASP A 1035 -10.67 34.51 -38.51
N TYR A 1036 -9.38 34.20 -38.77
CA TYR A 1036 -8.21 34.83 -38.13
C TYR A 1036 -8.25 36.38 -38.16
N PHE A 1037 -8.94 36.94 -39.16
CA PHE A 1037 -9.33 38.35 -39.18
C PHE A 1037 -10.86 38.48 -39.01
N GLY A 1038 -11.32 39.15 -37.96
CA GLY A 1038 -12.76 39.40 -37.75
C GLY A 1038 -13.30 40.48 -38.69
N ILE A 1039 -13.44 40.18 -39.99
CA ILE A 1039 -13.82 41.17 -41.01
C ILE A 1039 -15.32 41.45 -41.02
N LYS A 1040 -15.67 42.74 -40.92
CA LYS A 1040 -17.02 43.28 -41.14
C LYS A 1040 -16.98 44.37 -42.22
N VAL A 1041 -17.88 44.28 -43.20
CA VAL A 1041 -17.95 45.20 -44.34
C VAL A 1041 -19.27 45.99 -44.32
N VAL A 1042 -19.20 47.33 -44.32
CA VAL A 1042 -20.34 48.22 -44.06
C VAL A 1042 -20.25 49.50 -44.92
N PRO A 1043 -21.35 50.02 -45.49
CA PRO A 1043 -22.65 49.37 -45.67
C PRO A 1043 -22.56 48.18 -46.64
N ASN A 1044 -23.53 47.27 -46.57
CA ASN A 1044 -23.64 46.13 -47.50
C ASN A 1044 -25.14 45.88 -47.76
N PRO A 1045 -25.67 46.15 -48.97
CA PRO A 1045 -24.97 46.63 -50.17
C PRO A 1045 -24.37 48.03 -50.02
N ALA A 1046 -23.19 48.22 -50.60
CA ALA A 1046 -22.46 49.48 -50.66
C ALA A 1046 -22.77 50.26 -51.94
N ASP A 1047 -22.49 51.56 -51.94
CA ASP A 1047 -22.60 52.40 -53.12
C ASP A 1047 -21.26 53.04 -53.50
N ASN A 1048 -20.90 54.19 -52.95
CA ASN A 1048 -19.64 54.88 -53.30
C ASN A 1048 -18.47 54.54 -52.37
N VAL A 1049 -18.73 54.16 -51.11
CA VAL A 1049 -17.69 53.86 -50.11
C VAL A 1049 -18.02 52.56 -49.38
N LEU A 1050 -16.99 51.76 -49.10
CA LEU A 1050 -17.04 50.57 -48.25
C LEU A 1050 -16.10 50.76 -47.06
N SER A 1051 -16.62 50.75 -45.83
CA SER A 1051 -15.84 50.60 -44.61
C SER A 1051 -15.52 49.13 -44.39
N ILE A 1052 -14.23 48.81 -44.31
CA ILE A 1052 -13.72 47.49 -43.96
C ILE A 1052 -13.20 47.60 -42.53
N ILE A 1053 -13.87 46.91 -41.60
CA ILE A 1053 -13.52 46.85 -40.19
C ILE A 1053 -12.93 45.47 -39.92
N ALA A 1054 -11.76 45.39 -39.26
CA ALA A 1054 -11.14 44.12 -38.88
C ALA A 1054 -10.32 44.21 -37.59
N ASN A 1055 -10.36 43.15 -36.79
CA ASN A 1055 -9.42 42.85 -35.71
C ASN A 1055 -8.63 41.57 -36.03
N SER A 1056 -7.56 41.32 -35.27
CA SER A 1056 -6.72 40.11 -35.35
C SER A 1056 -6.15 39.77 -33.98
N PRO A 1057 -5.89 38.49 -33.63
CA PRO A 1057 -5.26 38.12 -32.37
C PRO A 1057 -3.89 38.78 -32.10
N GLN A 1058 -3.16 39.17 -33.16
CA GLN A 1058 -1.81 39.74 -33.09
C GLN A 1058 -1.71 41.07 -33.89
N SER A 1059 -0.74 41.91 -33.53
CA SER A 1059 -0.45 43.17 -34.26
C SER A 1059 0.34 42.86 -35.53
N ALA A 1060 -0.26 43.08 -36.70
CA ALA A 1060 0.34 42.76 -38.00
C ALA A 1060 -0.05 43.78 -39.07
N ILE A 1061 0.67 43.80 -40.20
CA ILE A 1061 0.23 44.47 -41.43
C ILE A 1061 -0.41 43.40 -42.31
N ALA A 1062 -1.71 43.54 -42.56
CA ALA A 1062 -2.47 42.66 -43.43
C ALA A 1062 -2.75 43.34 -44.78
N LYS A 1063 -2.50 42.62 -45.87
CA LYS A 1063 -2.87 43.04 -47.21
C LYS A 1063 -4.37 42.85 -47.41
N VAL A 1064 -5.05 43.89 -47.90
CA VAL A 1064 -6.48 43.91 -48.18
C VAL A 1064 -6.69 44.01 -49.69
N GLU A 1065 -7.42 43.07 -50.27
CA GLU A 1065 -7.71 43.00 -51.70
C GLU A 1065 -9.24 43.01 -51.90
N ILE A 1066 -9.75 43.73 -52.91
CA ILE A 1066 -11.12 43.50 -53.40
C ILE A 1066 -11.03 42.72 -54.69
N LEU A 1067 -11.80 41.64 -54.77
CA LEU A 1067 -11.90 40.72 -55.89
C LEU A 1067 -13.28 40.84 -56.53
N SER A 1068 -13.35 40.79 -57.85
CA SER A 1068 -14.60 40.51 -58.56
C SER A 1068 -15.01 39.04 -58.37
N ILE A 1069 -16.23 38.67 -58.78
CA ILE A 1069 -16.72 37.29 -58.66
C ILE A 1069 -15.92 36.29 -59.52
N GLU A 1070 -15.24 36.77 -60.57
CA GLU A 1070 -14.29 36.00 -61.40
C GLU A 1070 -12.88 35.91 -60.77
N GLY A 1071 -12.69 36.37 -59.53
CA GLY A 1071 -11.40 36.33 -58.83
C GLY A 1071 -10.38 37.39 -59.28
N LYS A 1072 -10.77 38.36 -60.11
CA LYS A 1072 -9.87 39.45 -60.53
C LYS A 1072 -9.74 40.49 -59.42
N ILE A 1073 -8.52 40.80 -59.01
CA ILE A 1073 -8.25 41.92 -58.08
C ILE A 1073 -8.62 43.24 -58.77
N VAL A 1074 -9.48 44.03 -58.13
CA VAL A 1074 -9.93 45.36 -58.56
C VAL A 1074 -9.51 46.49 -57.61
N PHE A 1075 -9.12 46.17 -56.37
CA PHE A 1075 -8.51 47.10 -55.42
C PHE A 1075 -7.47 46.39 -54.55
N THR A 1076 -6.48 47.13 -54.04
CA THR A 1076 -5.52 46.64 -53.06
C THR A 1076 -5.07 47.77 -52.13
N SER A 1077 -5.01 47.49 -50.84
CA SER A 1077 -4.37 48.33 -49.81
C SER A 1077 -3.71 47.46 -48.74
N GLU A 1078 -3.11 48.09 -47.74
CA GLU A 1078 -2.66 47.43 -46.51
C GLU A 1078 -3.37 48.06 -45.31
N MET A 1079 -3.61 47.27 -44.28
CA MET A 1079 -4.22 47.69 -43.02
C MET A 1079 -3.37 47.12 -41.87
N LYS A 1080 -3.06 47.94 -40.86
CA LYS A 1080 -2.55 47.41 -39.60
C LYS A 1080 -3.71 46.80 -38.82
N THR A 1081 -3.64 45.52 -38.47
CA THR A 1081 -4.66 44.81 -37.68
C THR A 1081 -4.15 44.57 -36.27
N GLU A 1082 -5.00 44.71 -35.26
CA GLU A 1082 -4.70 44.46 -33.84
C GLU A 1082 -5.92 43.85 -33.13
N LYS A 1083 -5.80 43.49 -31.84
CA LYS A 1083 -6.94 42.93 -31.05
C LYS A 1083 -8.16 43.86 -31.03
N LEU A 1084 -7.94 45.18 -31.03
CA LEU A 1084 -9.00 46.18 -31.20
C LEU A 1084 -9.27 46.43 -32.69
N ALA A 1085 -10.55 46.43 -33.06
CA ALA A 1085 -11.00 46.56 -34.45
C ALA A 1085 -10.57 47.89 -35.09
N GLN A 1086 -9.79 47.77 -36.18
CA GLN A 1086 -9.35 48.88 -37.01
C GLN A 1086 -10.30 49.05 -38.21
N ASN A 1087 -10.44 50.27 -38.73
CA ASN A 1087 -11.32 50.57 -39.86
C ASN A 1087 -10.54 51.22 -41.01
N THR A 1088 -10.86 50.86 -42.25
CA THR A 1088 -10.35 51.52 -43.47
C THR A 1088 -11.50 51.69 -44.46
N ASN A 1089 -11.67 52.93 -44.93
CA ASN A 1089 -12.69 53.26 -45.93
C ASN A 1089 -12.09 53.18 -47.33
N VAL A 1090 -12.68 52.34 -48.19
CA VAL A 1090 -12.30 52.17 -49.61
C VAL A 1090 -13.31 52.89 -50.49
N ASN A 1091 -12.84 53.73 -51.41
CA ASN A 1091 -13.69 54.27 -52.47
C ASN A 1091 -13.94 53.15 -53.52
N ILE A 1092 -15.21 52.93 -53.84
CA ILE A 1092 -15.68 51.92 -54.80
C ILE A 1092 -16.59 52.52 -55.89
N SER A 1093 -16.60 53.85 -56.04
CA SER A 1093 -17.37 54.58 -57.08
C SER A 1093 -17.19 54.01 -58.48
N ASP A 1094 -15.98 53.54 -58.78
CA ASP A 1094 -15.54 53.15 -60.13
C ASP A 1094 -15.77 51.65 -60.40
N LEU A 1095 -16.31 50.90 -59.42
CA LEU A 1095 -16.69 49.49 -59.59
C LEU A 1095 -18.11 49.38 -60.16
N PRO A 1096 -18.33 48.61 -61.24
CA PRO A 1096 -19.68 48.30 -61.73
C PRO A 1096 -20.55 47.60 -60.68
N SER A 1097 -21.87 47.83 -60.72
CA SER A 1097 -22.87 47.12 -59.91
C SER A 1097 -22.69 45.60 -59.98
N GLY A 1098 -22.57 44.93 -58.84
CA GLY A 1098 -22.20 43.51 -58.81
C GLY A 1098 -21.83 42.96 -57.43
N ILE A 1099 -21.38 41.70 -57.41
CA ILE A 1099 -20.91 41.01 -56.20
C ILE A 1099 -19.38 41.01 -56.19
N TYR A 1100 -18.82 41.41 -55.05
CA TYR A 1100 -17.37 41.49 -54.82
C TYR A 1100 -17.02 40.82 -53.50
N MET A 1101 -15.74 40.46 -53.34
CA MET A 1101 -15.20 39.85 -52.12
C MET A 1101 -14.03 40.68 -51.61
N VAL A 1102 -14.11 41.14 -50.37
CA VAL A 1102 -12.95 41.63 -49.62
C VAL A 1102 -12.17 40.42 -49.13
N LYS A 1103 -10.87 40.37 -49.39
CA LYS A 1103 -9.93 39.38 -48.88
C LYS A 1103 -8.88 40.09 -48.04
N MET A 1104 -8.57 39.57 -46.85
CA MET A 1104 -7.47 40.04 -46.00
C MET A 1104 -6.49 38.91 -45.77
N SER A 1105 -5.18 39.20 -45.77
CA SER A 1105 -4.14 38.19 -45.57
C SER A 1105 -2.82 38.77 -45.05
N ASN A 1106 -2.10 38.01 -44.23
CA ASN A 1106 -0.76 38.37 -43.70
C ASN A 1106 0.37 37.45 -44.22
N GLY A 1107 0.08 36.61 -45.22
CA GLY A 1107 1.04 35.65 -45.78
C GLY A 1107 0.98 34.24 -45.18
N GLN A 1108 0.35 34.07 -44.01
CA GLN A 1108 0.06 32.76 -43.40
C GLN A 1108 -1.45 32.49 -43.31
N HIS A 1109 -2.25 33.50 -42.98
CA HIS A 1109 -3.70 33.38 -42.84
C HIS A 1109 -4.44 34.23 -43.90
N VAL A 1110 -5.66 33.81 -44.23
CA VAL A 1110 -6.54 34.48 -45.20
C VAL A 1110 -7.99 34.41 -44.71
N THR A 1111 -8.70 35.55 -44.70
CA THR A 1111 -10.17 35.62 -44.48
C THR A 1111 -10.81 36.32 -45.67
N THR A 1112 -12.05 35.95 -46.03
CA THR A 1112 -12.83 36.63 -47.08
C THR A 1112 -14.25 36.99 -46.66
N LYS A 1113 -14.74 38.17 -47.08
CA LYS A 1113 -16.12 38.63 -46.84
C LYS A 1113 -16.75 39.23 -48.09
N LYS A 1114 -17.94 38.75 -48.44
CA LYS A 1114 -18.73 39.19 -49.60
C LYS A 1114 -19.45 40.52 -49.34
N PHE A 1115 -19.42 41.42 -50.32
CA PHE A 1115 -20.33 42.57 -50.38
C PHE A 1115 -20.96 42.75 -51.77
N VAL A 1116 -22.00 43.58 -51.84
CA VAL A 1116 -22.68 43.94 -53.09
C VAL A 1116 -22.47 45.43 -53.37
N LYS A 1117 -21.98 45.79 -54.55
CA LYS A 1117 -22.00 47.16 -55.09
C LYS A 1117 -23.37 47.38 -55.77
N LYS A 1118 -24.08 48.43 -55.39
CA LYS A 1118 -25.28 48.92 -56.08
C LYS A 1118 -24.93 49.54 -57.42
#